data_AF-A0A379ED61-F1
#
_entry.id   AF-A0A379ED61-F1
#
_cell.length_a   1.000
_cell.length_b   1.000
_cell.length_c   1.000
_cell.angle_alpha   90.00
_cell.angle_beta   90.00
_cell.angle_gamma   90.00
#
_symmetry.space_group_name_H-M   'P 1'
#
loop_
_entity.id
_entity.type
_entity.pdbx_description
1 polymer ?
#
loop_
_entity_poly.entity_id
_entity_poly.type
_entity_poly.pdbx_seq_one_letter_code
_entity_poly.pdbx_strand_id
1 'polypeptide(L)'
;MIKKYVFAAALLSCTAAVRAQNGIIRQSDIEKAKSITRQMTLEEKISYISGYKDFSIRPVPRLGLPEVKMADGPQGVRNNVKSTMYPCGILTAATWNRALARRVGESLGRDSRQYGLGFILGPGVNIYRAPMSGRNFEYFGEDPYLVSETAKAYILGVQSQGVIATVKHFAMNNQEWSRHVVSSDADERTIQEIYFPAFRKAVQEAHVGAVMSSYNLINGVHATENAWLNREVLRNQWGFKGILMSDWVSVYSGPMAVLGGLDLEMPSGKFMNAKELLPALKNGIIKESMIDRQVEHILQTLSSFGLLDAPRAAVPTGKDIASSKATALDDAREGIVLLKNDEGVLPLKGPAVVFGPNADNLPKGGGSGFVEPYSSISVWKGLQALKGRQASLLSESQYTMPLALTFKATYYDNRDFAGAAVISRNEKGISHDWGSDSPGEGMPKDHFSARWTATYQPKTDEIIRISMNGDDGYRFKIDDKEVLADWRTHGVTSKEACVRLEKGKTYHLCAEYFEWDQGASVHLDMAKLNTELMKGKLSKADNAVVCVGFNSDSEGEDFDRPFELSTWQQYLINMATANCKKTIVVVNSGGGIRFKPWIDKTKAVLMAWYPGQEGGQAIAEILTGKVSPSGKLPISIEEKWEDNPVYDSYYDDRNVAHKRVLYSEGLFLGYRGYDRTGKKPLFPFGYGLSYSAFAYNGLHVEKKDNSKVAVTFTVKNVGNRTADEVCQLYVHCAQSREPIPYKELKGYEKVRLQRGESRQVTIELDESAFSHYDTDSHRFIVVPGEYEILVGTSSADLSLRAKINL
;
A
#
# COMPACT_ATOMS: atom_id res chain seq x y z
N MET A 1 50.74 20.35 -60.76
CA MET A 1 51.37 19.06 -61.10
C MET A 1 51.29 18.14 -59.89
N ILE A 2 50.77 16.93 -60.11
CA ILE A 2 50.97 15.68 -59.33
C ILE A 2 50.16 15.47 -58.03
N LYS A 3 49.48 14.31 -58.10
CA LYS A 3 48.53 13.58 -57.25
C LYS A 3 49.17 12.82 -56.06
N LYS A 4 48.29 12.52 -55.07
CA LYS A 4 48.15 11.29 -54.22
C LYS A 4 49.24 11.05 -53.14
N TYR A 5 48.90 10.71 -51.89
CA TYR A 5 48.06 9.57 -51.46
C TYR A 5 47.12 9.84 -50.29
N VAL A 6 46.02 9.10 -50.34
CA VAL A 6 44.92 8.94 -49.37
C VAL A 6 45.21 7.70 -48.52
N PHE A 7 45.02 7.79 -47.20
CA PHE A 7 44.55 6.66 -46.40
C PHE A 7 43.55 7.18 -45.36
N ALA A 8 42.28 6.85 -45.60
CA ALA A 8 41.17 7.08 -44.70
C ALA A 8 41.00 5.85 -43.80
N ALA A 9 41.02 6.03 -42.49
CA ALA A 9 40.47 5.08 -41.53
C ALA A 9 39.12 5.64 -41.07
N ALA A 10 38.05 5.04 -41.57
CA ALA A 10 36.69 5.34 -41.19
C ALA A 10 36.40 4.77 -39.79
N LEU A 11 36.20 5.65 -38.81
CA LEU A 11 35.42 5.35 -37.61
C LEU A 11 34.16 6.21 -37.71
N LEU A 12 33.17 5.68 -38.46
CA LEU A 12 31.79 6.16 -38.35
C LEU A 12 31.31 5.83 -36.94
N SER A 13 31.39 6.82 -36.05
CA SER A 13 30.52 6.88 -34.88
C SER A 13 29.09 7.06 -35.37
N CYS A 14 28.38 5.96 -35.65
CA CYS A 14 26.94 5.98 -35.73
C CYS A 14 26.39 6.29 -34.33
N THR A 15 26.31 7.57 -34.01
CA THR A 15 25.42 8.08 -32.97
C THR A 15 23.99 7.89 -33.47
N ALA A 16 23.50 6.66 -33.38
CA ALA A 16 22.06 6.41 -33.40
C ALA A 16 21.52 7.14 -32.17
N ALA A 17 20.93 8.32 -32.40
CA ALA A 17 20.13 9.01 -31.42
C ALA A 17 19.05 8.04 -30.95
N VAL A 18 19.25 7.45 -29.76
CA VAL A 18 18.23 6.69 -29.05
C VAL A 18 17.12 7.70 -28.76
N ARG A 19 16.15 7.80 -29.68
CA ARG A 19 14.87 8.42 -29.37
C ARG A 19 14.33 7.63 -28.19
N ALA A 20 14.28 8.24 -27.01
CA ALA A 20 13.47 7.72 -25.93
C ALA A 20 12.07 7.49 -26.49
N GLN A 21 11.68 6.24 -26.70
CA GLN A 21 10.30 5.91 -27.02
C GLN A 21 9.52 6.19 -25.75
N ASN A 22 8.60 7.17 -25.80
CA ASN A 22 7.85 7.65 -24.64
C ASN A 22 6.79 6.64 -24.10
N GLY A 23 6.94 5.34 -24.35
CA GLY A 23 5.99 4.30 -23.92
C GLY A 23 4.60 4.35 -24.58
N ILE A 24 4.37 5.31 -25.48
CA ILE A 24 3.11 5.45 -26.22
C ILE A 24 3.12 4.47 -27.39
N ILE A 25 2.14 3.55 -27.41
CA ILE A 25 1.95 2.56 -28.48
C ILE A 25 1.47 3.27 -29.75
N ARG A 26 2.31 3.24 -30.80
CA ARG A 26 2.04 3.88 -32.10
C ARG A 26 1.52 2.88 -33.12
N GLN A 27 0.99 3.37 -34.24
CA GLN A 27 0.55 2.49 -35.32
C GLN A 27 1.67 1.57 -35.83
N SER A 28 2.92 2.05 -35.86
CA SER A 28 4.07 1.22 -36.25
C SER A 28 4.30 0.03 -35.31
N ASP A 29 4.04 0.20 -34.01
CA ASP A 29 4.16 -0.89 -33.03
C ASP A 29 3.08 -1.94 -33.24
N ILE A 30 1.85 -1.49 -33.53
CA ILE A 30 0.70 -2.35 -33.83
C ILE A 30 0.95 -3.16 -35.11
N GLU A 31 1.46 -2.53 -36.17
CA GLU A 31 1.77 -3.24 -37.42
C GLU A 31 2.94 -4.22 -37.26
N LYS A 32 3.97 -3.86 -36.47
CA LYS A 32 5.07 -4.79 -36.13
C LYS A 32 4.53 -5.99 -35.36
N ALA A 33 3.67 -5.77 -34.36
CA ALA A 33 3.04 -6.83 -33.58
C ALA A 33 2.24 -7.79 -34.46
N LYS A 34 1.33 -7.29 -35.30
CA LYS A 34 0.56 -8.10 -36.27
C LYS A 34 1.45 -8.90 -37.20
N SER A 35 2.53 -8.29 -37.70
CA SER A 35 3.48 -8.98 -38.58
C SER A 35 4.19 -10.13 -37.89
N ILE A 36 4.53 -10.00 -36.61
CA ILE A 36 5.14 -11.06 -35.81
C ILE A 36 4.11 -12.15 -35.49
N THR A 37 2.91 -11.77 -35.02
CA THR A 37 1.82 -12.70 -34.68
C THR A 37 1.45 -13.62 -35.85
N ARG A 38 1.42 -13.10 -37.09
CA ARG A 38 1.17 -13.91 -38.31
C ARG A 38 2.23 -14.97 -38.59
N GLN A 39 3.45 -14.81 -38.06
CA GLN A 39 4.54 -15.77 -38.22
C GLN A 39 4.58 -16.83 -37.10
N MET A 40 3.80 -16.64 -36.03
CA MET A 40 3.72 -17.57 -34.91
C MET A 40 2.80 -18.74 -35.25
N THR A 41 3.16 -19.95 -34.82
CA THR A 41 2.23 -21.08 -34.80
C THR A 41 1.16 -20.87 -33.72
N LEU A 42 0.05 -21.60 -33.80
CA LEU A 42 -0.99 -21.53 -32.78
C LEU A 42 -0.46 -21.89 -31.38
N GLU A 43 0.42 -22.88 -31.30
CA GLU A 43 1.08 -23.29 -30.05
C GLU A 43 2.02 -22.21 -29.52
N GLU A 44 2.79 -21.56 -30.39
CA GLU A 44 3.62 -20.40 -30.03
C GLU A 44 2.71 -19.30 -29.44
N LYS A 45 1.59 -18.97 -30.09
CA LYS A 45 0.63 -17.95 -29.63
C LYS A 45 0.04 -18.30 -28.25
N ILE A 46 -0.47 -19.52 -28.08
CA ILE A 46 -1.06 -19.98 -26.81
C ILE A 46 -0.01 -19.97 -25.69
N SER A 47 1.22 -20.36 -25.96
CA SER A 47 2.28 -20.35 -24.94
C SER A 47 2.78 -18.94 -24.57
N TYR A 48 2.56 -17.95 -25.44
CA TYR A 48 3.02 -16.57 -25.27
C TYR A 48 2.07 -15.70 -24.43
N ILE A 49 0.79 -16.08 -24.35
CA ILE A 49 -0.24 -15.45 -23.49
C ILE A 49 -0.20 -15.97 -22.03
N SER A 50 0.95 -16.50 -21.61
CA SER A 50 1.19 -17.07 -20.29
C SER A 50 2.58 -16.71 -19.79
N GLY A 51 2.68 -16.50 -18.47
CA GLY A 51 3.93 -16.22 -17.79
C GLY A 51 4.95 -17.35 -17.95
N TYR A 52 6.22 -16.97 -17.85
CA TYR A 52 7.39 -17.82 -18.00
C TYR A 52 8.30 -17.63 -16.80
N LYS A 53 8.76 -18.75 -16.20
CA LYS A 53 9.66 -18.73 -15.04
C LYS A 53 9.23 -17.71 -13.98
N ASP A 54 7.95 -17.72 -13.66
CA ASP A 54 7.33 -16.80 -12.71
C ASP A 54 7.23 -15.36 -13.27
N PHE A 55 8.27 -14.54 -13.09
CA PHE A 55 8.25 -13.11 -13.40
C PHE A 55 8.80 -12.76 -14.79
N SER A 56 8.42 -13.47 -15.84
CA SER A 56 8.83 -13.08 -17.20
C SER A 56 7.85 -13.46 -18.30
N ILE A 57 7.96 -12.76 -19.43
CA ILE A 57 7.35 -13.15 -20.70
C ILE A 57 8.34 -14.03 -21.46
N ARG A 58 7.84 -15.13 -22.02
CA ARG A 58 8.62 -16.16 -22.72
C ARG A 58 9.34 -15.61 -23.97
N PRO A 59 10.55 -16.10 -24.30
CA PRO A 59 11.17 -15.84 -25.60
C PRO A 59 10.56 -16.69 -26.74
N VAL A 60 10.67 -16.20 -27.98
CA VAL A 60 10.41 -17.00 -29.20
C VAL A 60 11.66 -16.92 -30.09
N PRO A 61 12.67 -17.79 -29.86
CA PRO A 61 13.99 -17.65 -30.49
C PRO A 61 13.96 -17.65 -32.02
N ARG A 62 13.09 -18.46 -32.64
CA ARG A 62 12.95 -18.53 -34.11
C ARG A 62 12.53 -17.18 -34.73
N LEU A 63 11.80 -16.36 -33.97
CA LEU A 63 11.35 -15.03 -34.37
C LEU A 63 12.20 -13.91 -33.75
N GLY A 64 13.28 -14.25 -33.05
CA GLY A 64 14.17 -13.28 -32.39
C GLY A 64 13.57 -12.58 -31.17
N LEU A 65 12.45 -13.08 -30.62
CA LEU A 65 11.82 -12.43 -29.45
C LEU A 65 12.56 -12.81 -28.16
N PRO A 66 13.02 -11.84 -27.36
CA PRO A 66 13.74 -12.10 -26.11
C PRO A 66 12.80 -12.45 -24.95
N GLU A 67 13.38 -12.96 -23.86
CA GLU A 67 12.72 -13.02 -22.56
C GLU A 67 12.61 -11.60 -21.99
N VAL A 68 11.44 -11.22 -21.49
CA VAL A 68 11.23 -9.89 -20.86
C VAL A 68 10.85 -10.07 -19.40
N LYS A 69 11.69 -9.57 -18.50
CA LYS A 69 11.55 -9.78 -17.06
C LYS A 69 10.69 -8.70 -16.39
N MET A 70 10.02 -9.10 -15.33
CA MET A 70 9.18 -8.30 -14.46
C MET A 70 9.71 -8.36 -13.02
N ALA A 71 9.30 -7.41 -12.19
CA ALA A 71 9.40 -7.55 -10.75
C ALA A 71 8.28 -6.81 -10.04
N ASP A 72 7.88 -7.31 -8.87
CA ASP A 72 7.23 -6.46 -7.87
C ASP A 72 8.23 -5.40 -7.36
N GLY A 73 7.80 -4.34 -6.70
CA GLY A 73 6.44 -3.84 -6.58
C GLY A 73 6.49 -2.35 -6.23
N PRO A 74 5.38 -1.73 -5.80
CA PRO A 74 5.21 -0.29 -5.85
C PRO A 74 6.21 0.54 -5.02
N GLN A 75 6.87 -0.06 -4.02
CA GLN A 75 7.80 0.60 -3.10
C GLN A 75 9.28 0.16 -3.25
N GLY A 76 9.63 -0.51 -4.37
CA GLY A 76 11.01 -0.90 -4.71
C GLY A 76 11.05 -2.20 -5.51
N VAL A 77 12.22 -2.53 -6.07
CA VAL A 77 12.40 -3.77 -6.83
C VAL A 77 12.55 -4.96 -5.88
N ARG A 78 11.64 -5.93 -5.98
CA ARG A 78 11.65 -7.25 -5.31
C ARG A 78 12.23 -8.31 -6.28
N ASN A 79 12.07 -9.58 -5.92
CA ASN A 79 12.46 -10.81 -6.61
C ASN A 79 13.90 -11.25 -6.29
N ASN A 80 14.17 -11.46 -5.01
CA ASN A 80 15.46 -11.95 -4.47
C ASN A 80 16.66 -11.03 -4.79
N VAL A 81 16.40 -9.72 -4.82
CA VAL A 81 17.43 -8.68 -4.99
C VAL A 81 17.30 -7.64 -3.89
N LYS A 82 18.40 -6.90 -3.68
CA LYS A 82 18.39 -5.70 -2.85
C LYS A 82 18.07 -4.49 -3.71
N SER A 83 17.24 -3.57 -3.25
CA SER A 83 16.89 -2.35 -3.98
C SER A 83 16.75 -1.18 -3.02
N THR A 84 16.72 0.05 -3.53
CA THR A 84 16.20 1.15 -2.72
C THR A 84 14.76 0.81 -2.32
N MET A 85 14.49 0.90 -1.00
CA MET A 85 13.15 0.76 -0.43
C MET A 85 12.58 2.14 -0.16
N TYR A 86 11.64 2.53 -1.00
CA TYR A 86 10.93 3.80 -0.90
C TYR A 86 9.89 3.73 0.22
N PRO A 87 9.39 4.89 0.68
CA PRO A 87 8.18 4.90 1.49
C PRO A 87 7.01 4.22 0.79
N CYS A 88 6.05 3.75 1.59
CA CYS A 88 4.85 3.12 1.07
C CYS A 88 3.94 4.12 0.33
N GLY A 89 3.06 3.63 -0.53
CA GLY A 89 2.22 4.46 -1.41
C GLY A 89 1.42 5.51 -0.64
N ILE A 90 0.83 5.14 0.49
CA ILE A 90 -0.01 6.07 1.26
C ILE A 90 0.81 7.23 1.83
N LEU A 91 2.10 7.01 2.14
CA LEU A 91 3.02 8.08 2.52
C LEU A 91 3.32 8.99 1.33
N THR A 92 3.62 8.41 0.16
CA THR A 92 3.87 9.20 -1.06
C THR A 92 2.66 10.08 -1.40
N ALA A 93 1.43 9.58 -1.24
CA ALA A 93 0.22 10.39 -1.40
C ALA A 93 0.07 11.46 -0.31
N ALA A 94 0.46 11.15 0.93
CA ALA A 94 0.48 12.10 2.04
C ALA A 94 1.43 13.28 1.83
N THR A 95 2.34 13.21 0.85
CA THR A 95 3.15 14.36 0.43
C THR A 95 2.33 15.45 -0.28
N TRP A 96 1.23 15.07 -0.94
CA TRP A 96 0.45 15.92 -1.86
C TRP A 96 1.34 16.65 -2.88
N ASN A 97 2.36 15.95 -3.38
CA ASN A 97 3.39 16.50 -4.25
C ASN A 97 3.56 15.66 -5.53
N ARG A 98 2.90 16.09 -6.61
CA ARG A 98 2.96 15.42 -7.93
C ARG A 98 4.39 15.31 -8.45
N ALA A 99 5.22 16.34 -8.24
CA ALA A 99 6.61 16.32 -8.69
C ALA A 99 7.43 15.26 -7.94
N LEU A 100 7.22 15.13 -6.63
CA LEU A 100 7.87 14.12 -5.81
C LEU A 100 7.42 12.70 -6.18
N ALA A 101 6.12 12.47 -6.34
CA ALA A 101 5.60 11.19 -6.81
C ALA A 101 6.19 10.78 -8.18
N ARG A 102 6.37 11.75 -9.09
CA ARG A 102 7.09 11.51 -10.35
C ARG A 102 8.55 11.13 -10.13
N ARG A 103 9.29 11.83 -9.26
CA ARG A 103 10.69 11.48 -8.93
C ARG A 103 10.82 10.09 -8.32
N VAL A 104 9.84 9.66 -7.50
CA VAL A 104 9.77 8.30 -6.97
C VAL A 104 9.66 7.31 -8.14
N GLY A 105 8.72 7.53 -9.07
CA GLY A 105 8.60 6.71 -10.28
C GLY A 105 9.87 6.68 -11.15
N GLU A 106 10.50 7.83 -11.38
CA GLU A 106 11.78 7.93 -12.13
C GLU A 106 12.91 7.14 -11.44
N SER A 107 12.92 7.13 -10.11
CA SER A 107 13.95 6.42 -9.35
C SER A 107 13.69 4.91 -9.36
N LEU A 108 12.44 4.47 -9.20
CA LEU A 108 12.04 3.08 -9.39
C LEU A 108 12.38 2.57 -10.79
N GLY A 109 12.06 3.33 -11.84
CA GLY A 109 12.42 2.96 -13.20
C GLY A 109 13.93 2.80 -13.40
N ARG A 110 14.76 3.63 -12.76
CA ARG A 110 16.23 3.47 -12.78
C ARG A 110 16.69 2.22 -12.03
N ASP A 111 16.13 1.99 -10.84
CA ASP A 111 16.46 0.82 -10.03
C ASP A 111 16.04 -0.47 -10.73
N SER A 112 14.91 -0.51 -11.44
CA SER A 112 14.47 -1.66 -12.23
C SER A 112 15.43 -1.97 -13.38
N ARG A 113 15.93 -0.95 -14.08
CA ARG A 113 16.83 -1.14 -15.23
C ARG A 113 18.15 -1.80 -14.86
N GLN A 114 18.69 -1.54 -13.67
CA GLN A 114 19.96 -2.16 -13.27
C GLN A 114 19.85 -3.70 -13.20
N TYR A 115 18.63 -4.23 -13.03
CA TYR A 115 18.34 -5.66 -13.01
C TYR A 115 17.86 -6.22 -14.36
N GLY A 116 17.92 -5.42 -15.42
CA GLY A 116 17.46 -5.85 -16.75
C GLY A 116 15.94 -6.00 -16.87
N LEU A 117 15.19 -5.35 -15.98
CA LEU A 117 13.72 -5.48 -15.94
C LEU A 117 13.05 -4.62 -17.03
N GLY A 118 12.02 -5.18 -17.64
CA GLY A 118 11.12 -4.49 -18.56
C GLY A 118 9.88 -3.91 -17.87
N PHE A 119 9.47 -4.48 -16.73
CA PHE A 119 8.29 -4.09 -15.99
C PHE A 119 8.59 -3.84 -14.51
N ILE A 120 7.80 -2.96 -13.90
CA ILE A 120 7.58 -2.90 -12.46
C ILE A 120 6.08 -3.08 -12.20
N LEU A 121 5.72 -3.99 -11.29
CA LEU A 121 4.33 -4.32 -10.96
C LEU A 121 3.76 -3.33 -9.95
N GLY A 122 3.62 -2.09 -10.38
CA GLY A 122 3.04 -0.97 -9.63
C GLY A 122 2.77 0.24 -10.53
N PRO A 123 2.00 1.23 -10.04
CA PRO A 123 1.58 1.38 -8.64
C PRO A 123 0.31 0.61 -8.28
N GLY A 124 0.15 0.32 -6.98
CA GLY A 124 -1.14 -0.08 -6.41
C GLY A 124 -2.05 1.14 -6.21
N VAL A 125 -3.33 1.07 -6.61
CA VAL A 125 -4.24 2.23 -6.62
C VAL A 125 -5.66 1.92 -6.11
N ASN A 126 -5.89 0.76 -5.50
CA ASN A 126 -7.20 0.47 -4.92
C ASN A 126 -7.54 1.49 -3.82
N ILE A 127 -8.80 1.90 -3.76
CA ILE A 127 -9.27 2.92 -2.82
C ILE A 127 -9.20 2.41 -1.37
N TYR A 128 -8.70 3.25 -0.47
CA TYR A 128 -8.78 3.04 0.97
C TYR A 128 -10.24 3.06 1.42
N ARG A 129 -10.82 1.88 1.62
CA ARG A 129 -12.24 1.75 2.01
C ARG A 129 -12.41 1.66 3.52
N ALA A 130 -11.66 0.75 4.13
CA ALA A 130 -11.65 0.54 5.58
C ALA A 130 -10.22 0.45 6.09
N PRO A 131 -9.96 0.82 7.37
CA PRO A 131 -8.62 0.82 7.91
C PRO A 131 -7.96 -0.55 7.98
N MET A 132 -8.73 -1.64 8.11
CA MET A 132 -8.19 -2.97 8.31
C MET A 132 -7.60 -3.60 7.05
N SER A 133 -7.89 -3.09 5.86
CA SER A 133 -7.40 -3.71 4.61
C SER A 133 -5.89 -3.85 4.64
N GLY A 134 -5.40 -5.09 4.50
CA GLY A 134 -4.00 -5.46 4.71
C GLY A 134 -3.01 -4.73 3.81
N ARG A 135 -3.47 -4.29 2.63
CA ARG A 135 -2.65 -3.62 1.60
C ARG A 135 -2.88 -2.12 1.50
N ASN A 136 -3.57 -1.50 2.46
CA ASN A 136 -3.77 -0.05 2.46
C ASN A 136 -2.44 0.74 2.35
N PHE A 137 -1.35 0.23 2.93
CA PHE A 137 -0.03 0.87 2.80
C PHE A 137 0.44 0.96 1.34
N GLU A 138 0.04 0.01 0.50
CA GLU A 138 0.47 -0.11 -0.90
C GLU A 138 -0.26 0.90 -1.80
N TYR A 139 -1.40 1.43 -1.35
CA TYR A 139 -2.29 2.31 -2.10
C TYR A 139 -2.16 3.78 -1.68
N PHE A 140 -2.90 4.68 -2.33
CA PHE A 140 -2.70 6.13 -2.19
C PHE A 140 -3.73 6.86 -1.29
N GLY A 141 -4.81 6.21 -0.83
CA GLY A 141 -5.78 6.83 0.08
C GLY A 141 -7.24 6.71 -0.36
N GLU A 142 -8.11 7.52 0.24
CA GLU A 142 -9.57 7.38 0.11
C GLU A 142 -10.19 8.24 -1.00
N ASP A 143 -9.48 9.28 -1.46
CA ASP A 143 -10.00 10.23 -2.42
C ASP A 143 -9.58 9.90 -3.86
N PRO A 144 -10.54 9.68 -4.79
CA PRO A 144 -10.22 9.29 -6.15
C PRO A 144 -9.37 10.33 -6.91
N TYR A 145 -9.52 11.64 -6.65
CA TYR A 145 -8.73 12.65 -7.33
C TYR A 145 -7.26 12.63 -6.87
N LEU A 146 -7.02 12.58 -5.55
CA LEU A 146 -5.67 12.50 -5.00
C LEU A 146 -4.94 11.22 -5.45
N VAL A 147 -5.62 10.07 -5.38
CA VAL A 147 -5.11 8.77 -5.84
C VAL A 147 -4.74 8.84 -7.32
N SER A 148 -5.63 9.41 -8.15
CA SER A 148 -5.42 9.50 -9.61
C SER A 148 -4.24 10.41 -9.97
N GLU A 149 -4.11 11.57 -9.34
CA GLU A 149 -2.99 12.49 -9.58
C GLU A 149 -1.64 11.88 -9.16
N THR A 150 -1.61 11.18 -8.02
CA THR A 150 -0.41 10.49 -7.53
C THR A 150 0.00 9.34 -8.45
N ALA A 151 -0.96 8.49 -8.84
CA ALA A 151 -0.74 7.37 -9.75
C ALA A 151 -0.25 7.83 -11.13
N LYS A 152 -0.87 8.88 -11.71
CA LYS A 152 -0.42 9.47 -12.97
C LYS A 152 1.04 9.90 -12.90
N ALA A 153 1.41 10.67 -11.88
CA ALA A 153 2.78 11.16 -11.72
C ALA A 153 3.79 10.02 -11.58
N TYR A 154 3.48 9.02 -10.75
CA TYR A 154 4.28 7.82 -10.58
C TYR A 154 4.50 7.08 -11.91
N ILE A 155 3.42 6.79 -12.65
CA ILE A 155 3.46 6.05 -13.92
C ILE A 155 4.31 6.79 -14.95
N LEU A 156 4.09 8.10 -15.11
CA LEU A 156 4.89 8.93 -16.00
C LEU A 156 6.37 8.90 -15.63
N GLY A 157 6.70 8.87 -14.33
CA GLY A 157 8.07 8.74 -13.84
C GLY A 157 8.71 7.42 -14.23
N VAL A 158 8.06 6.29 -13.93
CA VAL A 158 8.56 4.94 -14.27
C VAL A 158 8.77 4.80 -15.78
N GLN A 159 7.76 5.17 -16.57
CA GLN A 159 7.78 4.99 -18.02
C GLN A 159 8.80 5.90 -18.72
N SER A 160 9.14 7.06 -18.12
CA SER A 160 10.22 7.91 -18.63
C SER A 160 11.59 7.22 -18.65
N GLN A 161 11.76 6.15 -17.85
CA GLN A 161 12.97 5.34 -17.82
C GLN A 161 12.89 4.15 -18.80
N GLY A 162 11.85 4.02 -19.61
CA GLY A 162 11.66 2.88 -20.50
C GLY A 162 11.35 1.58 -19.76
N VAL A 163 10.74 1.66 -18.58
CA VAL A 163 10.19 0.53 -17.82
C VAL A 163 8.67 0.64 -17.90
N ILE A 164 8.00 -0.47 -18.17
CA ILE A 164 6.54 -0.52 -18.20
C ILE A 164 6.04 -0.49 -16.76
N ALA A 165 5.20 0.51 -16.45
CA ALA A 165 4.43 0.51 -15.21
C ALA A 165 3.19 -0.39 -15.39
N THR A 166 2.78 -1.04 -14.31
CA THR A 166 1.58 -1.89 -14.26
C THR A 166 0.66 -1.40 -13.16
N VAL A 167 -0.38 -0.64 -13.51
CA VAL A 167 -1.35 -0.15 -12.53
C VAL A 167 -2.22 -1.30 -12.02
N LYS A 168 -2.41 -1.41 -10.70
CA LYS A 168 -3.06 -2.58 -10.07
C LYS A 168 -3.89 -2.23 -8.82
N HIS A 169 -4.90 -3.01 -8.43
CA HIS A 169 -5.47 -4.18 -9.12
C HIS A 169 -6.84 -3.83 -9.66
N PHE A 170 -7.04 -4.08 -10.95
CA PHE A 170 -8.21 -3.67 -11.73
C PHE A 170 -9.31 -4.76 -11.64
N ALA A 171 -10.37 -4.59 -10.84
CA ALA A 171 -10.69 -3.45 -9.98
C ALA A 171 -11.29 -3.91 -8.63
N MET A 172 -11.49 -2.96 -7.72
CA MET A 172 -12.24 -3.16 -6.47
C MET A 172 -11.68 -4.25 -5.52
N ASN A 173 -10.36 -4.45 -5.52
CA ASN A 173 -9.66 -5.30 -4.56
C ASN A 173 -9.35 -4.51 -3.28
N ASN A 174 -10.39 -4.15 -2.52
CA ASN A 174 -10.27 -3.21 -1.40
C ASN A 174 -10.11 -3.89 -0.03
N GLN A 175 -10.03 -5.22 0.01
CA GLN A 175 -9.81 -6.05 1.19
C GLN A 175 -9.06 -7.32 0.82
N GLU A 176 -8.22 -7.84 1.72
CA GLU A 176 -7.52 -9.10 1.48
C GLU A 176 -8.38 -10.30 1.89
N TRP A 177 -9.32 -10.08 2.81
CA TRP A 177 -10.26 -11.09 3.25
C TRP A 177 -10.99 -11.74 2.07
N SER A 178 -10.78 -13.06 1.90
CA SER A 178 -11.45 -13.88 0.90
C SER A 178 -11.27 -13.39 -0.55
N ARG A 179 -10.17 -12.67 -0.84
CA ARG A 179 -9.92 -11.97 -2.12
C ARG A 179 -10.09 -12.83 -3.38
N HIS A 180 -9.89 -14.14 -3.29
CA HIS A 180 -10.05 -15.07 -4.41
C HIS A 180 -11.50 -15.43 -4.75
N VAL A 181 -12.48 -15.23 -3.86
CA VAL A 181 -13.84 -15.75 -4.04
C VAL A 181 -14.93 -14.77 -3.63
N VAL A 182 -14.58 -13.67 -2.96
CA VAL A 182 -15.52 -12.60 -2.61
C VAL A 182 -15.90 -11.77 -3.84
N SER A 183 -17.18 -11.42 -3.93
CA SER A 183 -17.65 -10.41 -4.88
C SER A 183 -17.70 -9.03 -4.21
N SER A 184 -16.99 -8.08 -4.79
CA SER A 184 -17.17 -6.65 -4.52
C SER A 184 -18.32 -6.14 -5.38
N ASP A 185 -19.43 -5.76 -4.76
CA ASP A 185 -20.63 -5.35 -5.45
C ASP A 185 -20.90 -3.86 -5.27
N ALA A 186 -21.07 -3.12 -6.36
CA ALA A 186 -21.38 -1.69 -6.33
C ALA A 186 -22.21 -1.28 -7.53
N ASP A 187 -22.97 -0.19 -7.38
CA ASP A 187 -23.68 0.44 -8.48
C ASP A 187 -22.72 1.10 -9.48
N GLU A 188 -23.18 1.28 -10.71
CA GLU A 188 -22.37 1.80 -11.82
C GLU A 188 -21.75 3.18 -11.50
N ARG A 189 -22.53 4.07 -10.89
CA ARG A 189 -22.09 5.43 -10.58
C ARG A 189 -20.94 5.41 -9.56
N THR A 190 -21.09 4.62 -8.50
CA THR A 190 -20.04 4.42 -7.50
C THR A 190 -18.76 3.87 -8.13
N ILE A 191 -18.87 2.87 -9.02
CA ILE A 191 -17.70 2.32 -9.71
C ILE A 191 -17.00 3.40 -10.55
N GLN A 192 -17.77 4.20 -11.31
CA GLN A 192 -17.26 5.23 -12.22
C GLN A 192 -16.63 6.44 -11.51
N GLU A 193 -17.17 6.84 -10.36
CA GLU A 193 -16.75 8.03 -9.60
C GLU A 193 -15.73 7.72 -8.49
N ILE A 194 -15.72 6.51 -7.93
CA ILE A 194 -14.83 6.16 -6.80
C ILE A 194 -13.70 5.22 -7.23
N TYR A 195 -14.00 4.11 -7.90
CA TYR A 195 -13.04 3.01 -8.08
C TYR A 195 -12.29 3.02 -9.41
N PHE A 196 -12.89 3.59 -10.45
CA PHE A 196 -12.30 3.72 -11.78
C PHE A 196 -11.40 4.94 -12.05
N PRO A 197 -11.53 6.10 -11.38
CA PRO A 197 -10.80 7.31 -11.77
C PRO A 197 -9.28 7.12 -11.91
N ALA A 198 -8.65 6.39 -10.98
CA ALA A 198 -7.20 6.19 -11.02
C ALA A 198 -6.75 5.37 -12.23
N PHE A 199 -7.48 4.29 -12.55
CA PHE A 199 -7.22 3.46 -13.73
C PHE A 199 -7.52 4.23 -15.02
N ARG A 200 -8.66 4.93 -15.09
CA ARG A 200 -9.03 5.75 -16.25
C ARG A 200 -7.96 6.78 -16.56
N LYS A 201 -7.46 7.48 -15.54
CA LYS A 201 -6.42 8.48 -15.68
C LYS A 201 -5.06 7.87 -16.04
N ALA A 202 -4.72 6.72 -15.47
CA ALA A 202 -3.52 5.96 -15.85
C ALA A 202 -3.52 5.60 -17.35
N VAL A 203 -4.69 5.21 -17.90
CA VAL A 203 -4.84 4.89 -19.32
C VAL A 203 -4.82 6.15 -20.20
N GLN A 204 -5.67 7.13 -19.89
CA GLN A 204 -5.95 8.25 -20.78
C GLN A 204 -4.90 9.37 -20.70
N GLU A 205 -4.35 9.65 -19.52
CA GLU A 205 -3.38 10.74 -19.32
C GLU A 205 -1.94 10.25 -19.14
N ALA A 206 -1.73 9.08 -18.52
CA ALA A 206 -0.39 8.54 -18.28
C ALA A 206 0.07 7.54 -19.35
N HIS A 207 -0.85 7.07 -20.21
CA HIS A 207 -0.61 6.03 -21.21
C HIS A 207 0.12 4.81 -20.61
N VAL A 208 -0.41 4.29 -19.51
CA VAL A 208 0.18 3.14 -18.82
C VAL A 208 0.33 1.94 -19.78
N GLY A 209 1.48 1.28 -19.74
CA GLY A 209 1.79 0.16 -20.64
C GLY A 209 1.11 -1.14 -20.23
N ALA A 210 0.81 -1.32 -18.94
CA ALA A 210 0.11 -2.50 -18.46
C ALA A 210 -0.91 -2.21 -17.34
N VAL A 211 -1.91 -3.06 -17.24
CA VAL A 211 -2.92 -3.11 -16.17
C VAL A 211 -2.94 -4.54 -15.63
N MET A 212 -2.95 -4.69 -14.32
CA MET A 212 -3.11 -6.00 -13.66
C MET A 212 -4.52 -6.12 -13.12
N SER A 213 -5.23 -7.19 -13.50
CA SER A 213 -6.54 -7.55 -12.99
C SER A 213 -6.50 -7.85 -11.50
N SER A 214 -7.61 -7.67 -10.79
CA SER A 214 -7.76 -8.14 -9.40
C SER A 214 -8.11 -9.62 -9.29
N TYR A 215 -8.01 -10.14 -8.06
CA TYR A 215 -8.45 -11.49 -7.68
C TYR A 215 -9.98 -11.61 -7.62
N ASN A 216 -10.63 -10.61 -7.02
CA ASN A 216 -12.03 -10.69 -6.62
C ASN A 216 -13.00 -10.73 -7.80
N LEU A 217 -14.24 -11.13 -7.48
CA LEU A 217 -15.35 -10.92 -8.39
C LEU A 217 -15.82 -9.47 -8.29
N ILE A 218 -16.34 -8.93 -9.38
CA ILE A 218 -16.98 -7.62 -9.44
C ILE A 218 -18.39 -7.86 -9.94
N ASN A 219 -19.39 -7.53 -9.11
CA ASN A 219 -20.80 -7.79 -9.40
C ASN A 219 -21.06 -9.26 -9.85
N GLY A 220 -20.36 -10.23 -9.25
CA GLY A 220 -20.55 -11.66 -9.47
C GLY A 220 -19.72 -12.31 -10.57
N VAL A 221 -18.79 -11.59 -11.22
CA VAL A 221 -17.89 -12.15 -12.26
C VAL A 221 -16.43 -11.85 -11.90
N HIS A 222 -15.55 -12.85 -11.95
CA HIS A 222 -14.12 -12.65 -11.73
C HIS A 222 -13.56 -11.57 -12.66
N ALA A 223 -12.72 -10.69 -12.11
CA ALA A 223 -12.16 -9.58 -12.88
C ALA A 223 -11.42 -10.04 -14.15
N THR A 224 -10.71 -11.17 -14.11
CA THR A 224 -10.01 -11.76 -15.27
C THR A 224 -10.95 -12.27 -16.37
N GLU A 225 -12.23 -12.53 -16.05
CA GLU A 225 -13.25 -13.08 -16.95
C GLU A 225 -14.32 -12.04 -17.32
N ASN A 226 -14.27 -10.85 -16.73
CA ASN A 226 -15.30 -9.82 -16.85
C ASN A 226 -15.14 -9.02 -18.15
N ALA A 227 -15.87 -9.43 -19.21
CA ALA A 227 -15.83 -8.77 -20.51
C ALA A 227 -16.29 -7.30 -20.48
N TRP A 228 -17.27 -6.97 -19.64
CA TRP A 228 -17.71 -5.57 -19.47
C TRP A 228 -16.57 -4.70 -18.94
N LEU A 229 -15.85 -5.17 -17.92
CA LEU A 229 -14.72 -4.47 -17.34
C LEU A 229 -13.54 -4.35 -18.32
N ASN A 230 -13.16 -5.45 -18.95
CA ASN A 230 -11.89 -5.56 -19.66
C ASN A 230 -11.96 -5.15 -21.14
N ARG A 231 -13.09 -5.38 -21.81
CA ARG A 231 -13.27 -5.02 -23.22
C ARG A 231 -14.01 -3.70 -23.33
N GLU A 232 -15.14 -3.58 -22.66
CA GLU A 232 -16.02 -2.41 -22.82
C GLU A 232 -15.44 -1.20 -22.10
N VAL A 233 -15.19 -1.28 -20.80
CA VAL A 233 -14.65 -0.14 -20.03
C VAL A 233 -13.18 0.12 -20.40
N LEU A 234 -12.30 -0.85 -20.16
CA LEU A 234 -10.86 -0.62 -20.29
C LEU A 234 -10.43 -0.32 -21.74
N ARG A 235 -10.89 -1.11 -22.72
CA ARG A 235 -10.44 -0.96 -24.12
C ARG A 235 -11.34 -0.04 -24.95
N ASN A 236 -12.65 -0.25 -24.95
CA ASN A 236 -13.54 0.48 -25.85
C ASN A 236 -13.80 1.91 -25.35
N GLN A 237 -14.09 2.10 -24.06
CA GLN A 237 -14.36 3.43 -23.49
C GLN A 237 -13.07 4.21 -23.22
N TRP A 238 -12.06 3.59 -22.57
CA TRP A 238 -10.84 4.32 -22.21
C TRP A 238 -9.74 4.27 -23.27
N GLY A 239 -9.85 3.39 -24.26
CA GLY A 239 -8.88 3.31 -25.37
C GLY A 239 -7.58 2.60 -24.98
N PHE A 240 -7.58 1.72 -23.97
CA PHE A 240 -6.37 1.02 -23.55
C PHE A 240 -5.82 0.09 -24.64
N LYS A 241 -4.54 0.28 -24.96
CA LYS A 241 -3.80 -0.50 -25.98
C LYS A 241 -2.75 -1.43 -25.37
N GLY A 242 -2.50 -1.31 -24.08
CA GLY A 242 -1.44 -2.05 -23.40
C GLY A 242 -1.82 -3.49 -23.08
N ILE A 243 -1.04 -4.08 -22.17
CA ILE A 243 -1.21 -5.45 -21.68
C ILE A 243 -2.18 -5.45 -20.50
N LEU A 244 -3.25 -6.24 -20.58
CA LEU A 244 -4.03 -6.66 -19.42
C LEU A 244 -3.51 -8.02 -18.93
N MET A 245 -2.87 -8.05 -17.77
CA MET A 245 -2.38 -9.29 -17.16
C MET A 245 -3.22 -9.68 -15.94
N SER A 246 -3.20 -10.96 -15.57
CA SER A 246 -3.80 -11.40 -14.32
C SER A 246 -2.91 -10.98 -13.14
N ASP A 247 -3.49 -10.86 -11.95
CA ASP A 247 -2.69 -11.07 -10.74
C ASP A 247 -2.18 -12.52 -10.71
N TRP A 248 -1.22 -12.83 -9.85
CA TRP A 248 -0.67 -14.16 -9.71
C TRP A 248 -1.78 -15.16 -9.37
N VAL A 249 -1.90 -16.26 -10.11
CA VAL A 249 -2.87 -17.33 -9.85
C VAL A 249 -4.35 -16.87 -9.76
N SER A 250 -4.69 -15.75 -10.37
CA SER A 250 -6.05 -15.15 -10.39
C SER A 250 -6.87 -15.46 -11.64
N VAL A 251 -6.52 -16.52 -12.37
CA VAL A 251 -7.32 -17.05 -13.48
C VAL A 251 -8.04 -18.30 -13.01
N TYR A 252 -9.32 -18.43 -13.38
CA TYR A 252 -10.20 -19.50 -12.90
C TYR A 252 -10.73 -20.38 -14.05
N SER A 253 -10.78 -19.84 -15.26
CA SER A 253 -11.07 -20.58 -16.49
C SER A 253 -10.37 -19.96 -17.71
N GLY A 254 -9.65 -20.79 -18.48
CA GLY A 254 -8.89 -20.35 -19.66
C GLY A 254 -9.78 -19.76 -20.76
N PRO A 255 -10.79 -20.50 -21.25
CA PRO A 255 -11.72 -19.96 -22.25
C PRO A 255 -12.47 -18.72 -21.78
N MET A 256 -12.87 -18.65 -20.50
CA MET A 256 -13.58 -17.48 -19.96
C MET A 256 -12.66 -16.28 -19.80
N ALA A 257 -11.39 -16.46 -19.45
CA ALA A 257 -10.41 -15.37 -19.44
C ALA A 257 -10.14 -14.83 -20.86
N VAL A 258 -10.07 -15.71 -21.87
CA VAL A 258 -9.98 -15.29 -23.28
C VAL A 258 -11.24 -14.51 -23.70
N LEU A 259 -12.43 -14.99 -23.37
CA LEU A 259 -13.68 -14.28 -23.64
C LEU A 259 -13.76 -12.96 -22.87
N GLY A 260 -13.27 -12.92 -21.63
CA GLY A 260 -13.15 -11.74 -20.79
C GLY A 260 -12.18 -10.70 -21.36
N GLY A 261 -11.16 -11.12 -22.12
CA GLY A 261 -10.21 -10.21 -22.78
C GLY A 261 -8.88 -10.01 -22.03
N LEU A 262 -8.55 -10.92 -21.10
CA LEU A 262 -7.24 -11.02 -20.46
C LEU A 262 -6.16 -11.32 -21.51
N ASP A 263 -5.02 -10.64 -21.50
CA ASP A 263 -3.94 -10.91 -22.48
C ASP A 263 -2.89 -11.91 -21.98
N LEU A 264 -2.59 -11.89 -20.67
CA LEU A 264 -1.46 -12.61 -20.09
C LEU A 264 -1.84 -13.21 -18.74
N GLU A 265 -1.83 -14.54 -18.62
CA GLU A 265 -1.94 -15.24 -17.32
C GLU A 265 -0.59 -15.30 -16.61
N MET A 266 -0.53 -14.87 -15.35
CA MET A 266 0.65 -14.94 -14.47
C MET A 266 0.40 -15.88 -13.28
N PRO A 267 1.42 -16.58 -12.75
CA PRO A 267 2.83 -16.63 -13.19
C PRO A 267 3.12 -17.60 -14.35
N SER A 268 2.13 -18.42 -14.71
CA SER A 268 2.28 -19.47 -15.69
C SER A 268 0.91 -19.83 -16.27
N GLY A 269 0.90 -20.49 -17.43
CA GLY A 269 -0.33 -20.91 -18.09
C GLY A 269 -1.00 -22.09 -17.38
N LYS A 270 -1.59 -21.89 -16.21
CA LYS A 270 -2.35 -22.92 -15.50
C LYS A 270 -3.69 -23.16 -16.20
N PHE A 271 -4.32 -22.11 -16.74
CA PHE A 271 -5.62 -22.19 -17.39
C PHE A 271 -5.59 -21.73 -18.87
N MET A 272 -4.82 -20.72 -19.22
CA MET A 272 -4.63 -20.22 -20.60
C MET A 272 -3.53 -21.02 -21.32
N ASN A 273 -3.68 -22.34 -21.38
CA ASN A 273 -2.74 -23.25 -22.03
C ASN A 273 -3.39 -24.09 -23.14
N ALA A 274 -2.57 -24.83 -23.88
CA ALA A 274 -3.03 -25.63 -25.02
C ALA A 274 -4.07 -26.69 -24.64
N LYS A 275 -3.99 -27.27 -23.44
CA LYS A 275 -4.92 -28.30 -22.97
C LYS A 275 -6.35 -27.75 -22.85
N GLU A 276 -6.49 -26.53 -22.37
CA GLU A 276 -7.80 -25.88 -22.18
C GLU A 276 -8.28 -25.13 -23.44
N LEU A 277 -7.37 -24.46 -24.16
CA LEU A 277 -7.74 -23.57 -25.26
C LEU A 277 -7.94 -24.28 -26.60
N LEU A 278 -7.19 -25.35 -26.91
CA LEU A 278 -7.37 -26.07 -28.19
C LEU A 278 -8.76 -26.72 -28.31
N PRO A 279 -9.32 -27.38 -27.28
CA PRO A 279 -10.70 -27.87 -27.34
C PRO A 279 -11.72 -26.74 -27.52
N ALA A 280 -11.54 -25.61 -26.84
CA ALA A 280 -12.43 -24.46 -26.95
C ALA A 280 -12.41 -23.83 -28.35
N LEU A 281 -11.23 -23.78 -29.00
CA LEU A 281 -11.07 -23.37 -30.39
C LEU A 281 -11.76 -24.35 -31.36
N LYS A 282 -11.52 -25.65 -31.18
CA LYS A 282 -12.10 -26.70 -32.03
C LYS A 282 -13.64 -26.68 -31.99
N ASN A 283 -14.21 -26.39 -30.83
CA ASN A 283 -15.66 -26.33 -30.61
C ASN A 283 -16.27 -24.93 -30.89
N GLY A 284 -15.47 -23.95 -31.30
CA GLY A 284 -15.94 -22.60 -31.65
C GLY A 284 -16.34 -21.71 -30.48
N ILE A 285 -16.00 -22.08 -29.24
CA ILE A 285 -16.26 -21.27 -28.03
C ILE A 285 -15.43 -19.98 -28.08
N ILE A 286 -14.16 -20.12 -28.49
CA ILE A 286 -13.24 -19.00 -28.74
C ILE A 286 -12.71 -19.08 -30.18
N LYS A 287 -12.17 -17.97 -30.67
CA LYS A 287 -11.59 -17.88 -32.03
C LYS A 287 -10.09 -17.62 -31.95
N GLU A 288 -9.31 -18.16 -32.90
CA GLU A 288 -7.86 -17.89 -32.97
C GLU A 288 -7.56 -16.39 -33.05
N SER A 289 -8.41 -15.61 -33.72
CA SER A 289 -8.28 -14.15 -33.80
C SER A 289 -8.36 -13.44 -32.43
N MET A 290 -8.92 -14.09 -31.40
CA MET A 290 -8.89 -13.57 -30.02
C MET A 290 -7.50 -13.77 -29.41
N ILE A 291 -6.88 -14.93 -29.65
CA ILE A 291 -5.51 -15.23 -29.23
C ILE A 291 -4.52 -14.33 -29.97
N ASP A 292 -4.72 -14.14 -31.28
CA ASP A 292 -3.92 -13.19 -32.09
C ASP A 292 -3.90 -11.81 -31.45
N ARG A 293 -5.07 -11.31 -31.05
CA ARG A 293 -5.20 -9.98 -30.43
C ARG A 293 -4.49 -9.89 -29.09
N GLN A 294 -4.55 -10.93 -28.25
CA GLN A 294 -3.85 -10.97 -26.96
C GLN A 294 -2.33 -10.91 -27.17
N VAL A 295 -1.81 -11.71 -28.11
CA VAL A 295 -0.40 -11.67 -28.50
C VAL A 295 -0.01 -10.30 -29.07
N GLU A 296 -0.86 -9.70 -29.91
CA GLU A 296 -0.63 -8.37 -30.47
C GLU A 296 -0.52 -7.28 -29.40
N HIS A 297 -1.39 -7.30 -28.37
CA HIS A 297 -1.31 -6.37 -27.24
C HIS A 297 0.01 -6.49 -26.48
N ILE A 298 0.49 -7.72 -26.26
CA ILE A 298 1.80 -7.96 -25.64
C ILE A 298 2.91 -7.38 -26.51
N LEU A 299 2.98 -7.78 -27.77
CA LEU A 299 4.07 -7.40 -28.68
C LEU A 299 4.10 -5.90 -28.98
N GLN A 300 2.96 -5.25 -29.18
CA GLN A 300 2.92 -3.80 -29.47
C GLN A 300 3.35 -2.98 -28.25
N THR A 301 3.02 -3.44 -27.05
CA THR A 301 3.48 -2.82 -25.81
C THR A 301 4.99 -2.96 -25.68
N LEU A 302 5.52 -4.18 -25.81
CA LEU A 302 6.97 -4.42 -25.76
C LEU A 302 7.73 -3.63 -26.84
N SER A 303 7.16 -3.51 -28.05
CA SER A 303 7.72 -2.70 -29.14
C SER A 303 7.83 -1.22 -28.76
N SER A 304 6.79 -0.66 -28.15
CA SER A 304 6.76 0.76 -27.76
C SER A 304 7.76 1.14 -26.65
N PHE A 305 8.33 0.15 -25.97
CA PHE A 305 9.38 0.32 -24.95
C PHE A 305 10.75 -0.22 -25.41
N GLY A 306 10.88 -0.66 -26.68
CA GLY A 306 12.13 -1.17 -27.23
C GLY A 306 12.57 -2.51 -26.63
N LEU A 307 11.61 -3.33 -26.17
CA LEU A 307 11.87 -4.59 -25.47
C LEU A 307 11.83 -5.83 -26.40
N LEU A 308 11.57 -5.65 -27.69
CA LEU A 308 11.54 -6.75 -28.67
C LEU A 308 12.88 -7.05 -29.33
N ASP A 309 13.83 -6.11 -29.33
CA ASP A 309 15.01 -6.20 -30.20
C ASP A 309 16.16 -7.01 -29.56
N ALA A 310 16.35 -6.92 -28.24
CA ALA A 310 17.34 -7.68 -27.49
C ALA A 310 16.97 -7.77 -26.00
N PRO A 311 17.46 -8.79 -25.26
CA PRO A 311 17.34 -8.82 -23.81
C PRO A 311 17.99 -7.58 -23.18
N ARG A 312 17.34 -7.01 -22.17
CA ARG A 312 17.91 -5.90 -21.42
C ARG A 312 19.02 -6.42 -20.49
N ALA A 313 20.23 -5.87 -20.64
CA ALA A 313 21.36 -6.26 -19.81
C ALA A 313 21.14 -5.86 -18.35
N ALA A 314 21.42 -6.79 -17.43
CA ALA A 314 21.48 -6.51 -16.00
C ALA A 314 22.90 -6.06 -15.63
N VAL A 315 23.01 -4.89 -15.01
CA VAL A 315 24.25 -4.30 -14.50
C VAL A 315 24.00 -3.78 -13.08
N PRO A 316 23.77 -4.68 -12.10
CA PRO A 316 23.48 -4.27 -10.73
C PRO A 316 24.69 -3.60 -10.10
N THR A 317 24.46 -2.46 -9.44
CA THR A 317 25.54 -1.68 -8.84
C THR A 317 25.98 -2.20 -7.47
N GLY A 318 25.17 -3.06 -6.84
CA GLY A 318 25.41 -3.61 -5.50
C GLY A 318 25.20 -2.61 -4.36
N LYS A 319 24.65 -1.43 -4.63
CA LYS A 319 24.37 -0.36 -3.65
C LYS A 319 23.22 0.52 -4.13
N ASP A 320 22.72 1.38 -3.25
CA ASP A 320 21.73 2.39 -3.65
C ASP A 320 22.28 3.32 -4.74
N ILE A 321 21.44 3.62 -5.73
CA ILE A 321 21.67 4.78 -6.60
C ILE A 321 21.47 6.04 -5.75
N ALA A 322 22.45 6.94 -5.73
CA ALA A 322 22.46 8.09 -4.81
C ALA A 322 21.20 8.97 -4.94
N SER A 323 20.70 9.19 -6.16
CA SER A 323 19.47 9.94 -6.39
C SER A 323 18.20 9.19 -5.96
N SER A 324 18.19 7.85 -6.06
CA SER A 324 17.09 7.00 -5.58
C SER A 324 16.99 7.09 -4.07
N LYS A 325 18.13 6.94 -3.37
CA LYS A 325 18.23 7.12 -1.92
C LYS A 325 17.79 8.50 -1.45
N ALA A 326 18.24 9.55 -2.13
CA ALA A 326 17.83 10.93 -1.82
C ALA A 326 16.32 11.14 -2.01
N THR A 327 15.74 10.55 -3.06
CA THR A 327 14.30 10.60 -3.31
C THR A 327 13.52 9.89 -2.21
N ALA A 328 13.96 8.71 -1.77
CA ALA A 328 13.32 7.99 -0.65
C ALA A 328 13.33 8.81 0.65
N LEU A 329 14.42 9.54 0.93
CA LEU A 329 14.50 10.43 2.09
C LEU A 329 13.58 11.65 1.96
N ASP A 330 13.52 12.29 0.79
CA ASP A 330 12.65 13.44 0.55
C ASP A 330 11.17 13.04 0.63
N ASP A 331 10.81 11.88 0.09
CA ASP A 331 9.45 11.32 0.19
C ASP A 331 9.06 11.11 1.66
N ALA A 332 9.92 10.46 2.45
CA ALA A 332 9.71 10.29 3.89
C ALA A 332 9.55 11.64 4.63
N ARG A 333 10.41 12.63 4.34
CA ARG A 333 10.35 13.96 4.97
C ARG A 333 9.04 14.69 4.69
N GLU A 334 8.52 14.57 3.47
CA GLU A 334 7.34 15.30 3.03
C GLU A 334 6.02 14.59 3.36
N GLY A 335 6.01 13.26 3.54
CA GLY A 335 4.78 12.48 3.75
C GLY A 335 4.46 12.11 5.20
N ILE A 336 5.42 12.22 6.13
CA ILE A 336 5.15 12.03 7.57
C ILE A 336 4.22 13.16 8.06
N VAL A 337 3.12 12.79 8.73
CA VAL A 337 2.08 13.73 9.16
C VAL A 337 2.17 13.97 10.66
N LEU A 338 2.26 15.23 11.08
CA LEU A 338 2.11 15.62 12.48
C LEU A 338 0.63 15.75 12.82
N LEU A 339 0.10 14.82 13.62
CA LEU A 339 -1.32 14.78 13.99
C LEU A 339 -1.64 15.65 15.21
N LYS A 340 -0.72 15.66 16.19
CA LYS A 340 -0.90 16.34 17.47
C LYS A 340 0.43 16.95 17.92
N ASN A 341 0.39 18.15 18.49
CA ASN A 341 1.55 18.82 19.09
C ASN A 341 1.12 19.83 20.17
N ASP A 342 0.68 19.32 21.32
CA ASP A 342 0.24 20.12 22.45
C ASP A 342 1.41 20.89 23.06
N GLU A 343 1.14 22.12 23.50
CA GLU A 343 2.12 23.00 24.19
C GLU A 343 3.42 23.24 23.40
N GLY A 344 3.45 22.92 22.10
CA GLY A 344 4.66 23.02 21.27
C GLY A 344 5.80 22.14 21.77
N VAL A 345 5.52 20.93 22.28
CA VAL A 345 6.56 19.98 22.74
C VAL A 345 7.52 19.55 21.63
N LEU A 346 7.04 19.50 20.38
CA LEU A 346 7.88 19.37 19.21
C LEU A 346 8.13 20.75 18.58
N PRO A 347 9.38 21.03 18.14
CA PRO A 347 10.54 20.12 18.12
C PRO A 347 11.18 19.86 19.50
N LEU A 348 11.75 18.66 19.66
CA LEU A 348 12.29 18.13 20.91
C LEU A 348 13.40 19.01 21.52
N LYS A 349 13.19 19.42 22.77
CA LYS A 349 14.20 20.09 23.61
C LYS A 349 14.68 19.17 24.73
N GLY A 350 15.98 19.17 25.00
CA GLY A 350 16.57 18.34 26.07
C GLY A 350 16.71 16.85 25.73
N PRO A 351 17.11 16.00 26.69
CA PRO A 351 17.32 14.58 26.48
C PRO A 351 16.05 13.80 26.10
N ALA A 352 16.20 12.74 25.32
CA ALA A 352 15.10 11.87 24.89
C ALA A 352 15.44 10.39 25.09
N VAL A 353 14.49 9.64 25.65
CA VAL A 353 14.52 8.18 25.66
C VAL A 353 13.63 7.68 24.52
N VAL A 354 14.17 6.79 23.69
CA VAL A 354 13.47 6.20 22.53
C VAL A 354 13.26 4.71 22.81
N PHE A 355 12.05 4.19 22.60
CA PHE A 355 11.72 2.78 22.81
C PHE A 355 10.43 2.37 22.09
N GLY A 356 10.07 1.10 22.21
CA GLY A 356 8.93 0.49 21.52
C GLY A 356 9.39 -0.43 20.38
N PRO A 357 8.50 -1.30 19.88
CA PRO A 357 8.87 -2.34 18.91
C PRO A 357 9.49 -1.76 17.64
N ASN A 358 9.12 -0.55 17.22
CA ASN A 358 9.58 0.06 15.98
C ASN A 358 10.73 1.08 16.17
N ALA A 359 11.35 1.13 17.36
CA ALA A 359 12.36 2.15 17.67
C ALA A 359 13.71 1.92 16.98
N ASP A 360 14.15 0.67 16.87
CA ASP A 360 15.47 0.30 16.31
C ASP A 360 15.40 -0.75 15.19
N ASN A 361 14.32 -0.72 14.40
CA ASN A 361 14.18 -1.53 13.19
C ASN A 361 13.65 -0.68 12.02
N LEU A 362 13.36 -1.34 10.89
CA LEU A 362 12.70 -0.76 9.73
C LEU A 362 11.25 -1.29 9.66
N PRO A 363 10.25 -0.50 10.09
CA PRO A 363 8.83 -0.85 9.93
C PRO A 363 8.44 -0.84 8.44
N LYS A 364 7.72 -1.87 8.01
CA LYS A 364 7.28 -2.06 6.62
C LYS A 364 6.06 -2.98 6.54
N GLY A 365 5.26 -2.88 5.49
CA GLY A 365 4.19 -3.84 5.19
C GLY A 365 4.71 -5.13 4.56
N GLY A 366 3.93 -6.22 4.68
CA GLY A 366 4.22 -7.55 4.14
C GLY A 366 3.73 -7.75 2.69
N GLY A 367 3.93 -8.96 2.15
CA GLY A 367 3.42 -9.35 0.83
C GLY A 367 4.31 -9.00 -0.37
N SER A 368 3.71 -8.97 -1.56
CA SER A 368 4.39 -8.67 -2.84
C SER A 368 5.02 -7.28 -2.89
N GLY A 369 4.55 -6.34 -2.07
CA GLY A 369 5.19 -5.03 -1.93
C GLY A 369 6.52 -5.04 -1.16
N PHE A 370 6.93 -6.15 -0.54
CA PHE A 370 8.13 -6.21 0.30
C PHE A 370 9.42 -5.95 -0.48
N VAL A 371 10.35 -5.21 0.13
CA VAL A 371 11.68 -4.92 -0.46
C VAL A 371 12.76 -5.17 0.59
N GLU A 372 13.87 -5.78 0.16
CA GLU A 372 15.09 -5.85 0.96
C GLU A 372 16.01 -4.67 0.61
N PRO A 373 16.23 -3.71 1.53
CA PRO A 373 17.12 -2.58 1.26
C PRO A 373 18.60 -2.96 1.39
N TYR A 374 19.48 -2.18 0.75
CA TYR A 374 20.92 -2.29 0.97
C TYR A 374 21.34 -1.91 2.39
N SER A 375 20.66 -0.91 2.95
CA SER A 375 20.86 -0.42 4.32
C SER A 375 19.61 0.32 4.77
N SER A 376 19.42 0.50 6.07
CA SER A 376 18.31 1.30 6.61
C SER A 376 18.73 2.08 7.86
N ILE A 377 18.04 3.18 8.10
CA ILE A 377 18.19 4.03 9.28
C ILE A 377 16.92 3.89 10.12
N SER A 378 17.06 3.32 11.33
CA SER A 378 15.99 3.27 12.33
C SER A 378 15.78 4.64 12.99
N VAL A 379 14.64 4.83 13.67
CA VAL A 379 14.35 6.07 14.41
C VAL A 379 15.44 6.35 15.45
N TRP A 380 15.88 5.30 16.16
CA TRP A 380 17.00 5.38 17.09
C TRP A 380 18.28 5.89 16.43
N LYS A 381 18.71 5.26 15.32
CA LYS A 381 19.94 5.66 14.62
C LYS A 381 19.86 7.11 14.11
N GLY A 382 18.70 7.52 13.61
CA GLY A 382 18.45 8.90 13.19
C GLY A 382 18.58 9.89 14.35
N LEU A 383 17.96 9.60 15.50
CA LEU A 383 18.04 10.47 16.69
C LEU A 383 19.43 10.47 17.32
N GLN A 384 20.11 9.33 17.35
CA GLN A 384 21.50 9.23 17.80
C GLN A 384 22.41 10.13 16.96
N ALA A 385 22.25 10.13 15.64
CA ALA A 385 23.02 10.98 14.74
C ALA A 385 22.80 12.49 14.97
N LEU A 386 21.57 12.90 15.30
CA LEU A 386 21.23 14.33 15.46
C LEU A 386 21.38 14.85 16.90
N LYS A 387 21.19 14.03 17.92
CA LYS A 387 21.21 14.43 19.34
C LYS A 387 22.40 13.87 20.13
N GLY A 388 23.18 12.94 19.58
CA GLY A 388 24.31 12.33 20.26
C GLY A 388 23.93 11.75 21.62
N ARG A 389 24.65 12.14 22.68
CA ARG A 389 24.41 11.69 24.06
C ARG A 389 23.08 12.19 24.67
N GLN A 390 22.38 13.12 24.01
CA GLN A 390 21.05 13.56 24.44
C GLN A 390 19.93 12.64 23.93
N ALA A 391 20.25 11.55 23.24
CA ALA A 391 19.28 10.49 22.96
C ALA A 391 19.81 9.16 23.50
N SER A 392 18.92 8.34 24.05
CA SER A 392 19.24 6.96 24.45
C SER A 392 18.15 5.99 24.01
N LEU A 393 18.56 4.84 23.48
CA LEU A 393 17.69 3.70 23.24
C LEU A 393 17.46 2.95 24.54
N LEU A 394 16.19 2.67 24.82
CA LEU A 394 15.77 1.67 25.79
C LEU A 394 15.21 0.49 24.99
N SER A 395 16.08 -0.50 24.73
CA SER A 395 15.73 -1.66 23.90
C SER A 395 14.88 -2.66 24.67
N GLU A 396 14.06 -3.45 23.96
CA GLU A 396 13.16 -4.42 24.60
C GLU A 396 13.88 -5.38 25.54
N SER A 397 15.02 -5.92 25.11
CA SER A 397 15.88 -6.79 25.92
C SER A 397 16.40 -6.19 27.23
N GLN A 398 16.35 -4.85 27.40
CA GLN A 398 16.71 -4.20 28.66
C GLN A 398 15.55 -4.17 29.66
N TYR A 399 14.32 -4.10 29.16
CA TYR A 399 13.13 -3.98 29.99
C TYR A 399 12.24 -5.21 29.97
N THR A 400 12.58 -6.26 29.23
CA THR A 400 11.93 -7.56 29.29
C THR A 400 12.92 -8.66 29.70
N MET A 401 12.39 -9.69 30.36
CA MET A 401 13.14 -10.88 30.76
C MET A 401 12.37 -12.11 30.29
N PRO A 402 12.95 -12.98 29.46
CA PRO A 402 12.26 -14.18 28.96
C PRO A 402 11.68 -15.02 30.10
N LEU A 403 10.41 -15.43 29.94
CA LEU A 403 9.72 -16.34 30.84
C LEU A 403 9.85 -17.76 30.29
N ALA A 404 10.95 -18.42 30.64
CA ALA A 404 11.20 -19.80 30.23
C ALA A 404 10.31 -20.77 31.03
N LEU A 405 9.45 -21.50 30.32
CA LEU A 405 8.57 -22.53 30.86
C LEU A 405 8.79 -23.86 30.14
N THR A 406 8.58 -24.96 30.88
CA THR A 406 8.43 -26.29 30.28
C THR A 406 6.94 -26.55 30.12
N PHE A 407 6.50 -26.77 28.89
CA PHE A 407 5.13 -27.12 28.58
C PHE A 407 4.99 -28.63 28.42
N LYS A 408 3.86 -29.18 28.87
CA LYS A 408 3.39 -30.50 28.42
C LYS A 408 2.70 -30.32 27.08
N ALA A 409 3.34 -30.80 26.02
CA ALA A 409 2.86 -30.76 24.64
C ALA A 409 2.11 -32.06 24.32
N THR A 410 0.93 -31.93 23.72
CA THR A 410 0.11 -33.04 23.19
C THR A 410 -0.28 -32.72 21.75
N TYR A 411 -0.06 -33.68 20.84
CA TYR A 411 -0.34 -33.54 19.41
C TYR A 411 -1.42 -34.54 18.97
N TYR A 412 -2.29 -34.11 18.06
CA TYR A 412 -3.45 -34.86 17.58
C TYR A 412 -3.44 -34.89 16.06
N ASP A 413 -3.79 -36.03 15.48
CA ASP A 413 -3.90 -36.27 14.02
C ASP A 413 -5.15 -35.64 13.38
N ASN A 414 -5.76 -34.69 14.06
CA ASN A 414 -6.94 -33.97 13.65
C ASN A 414 -6.92 -32.54 14.22
N ARG A 415 -7.72 -31.66 13.63
CA ARG A 415 -7.81 -30.23 13.99
C ARG A 415 -8.48 -29.95 15.34
N ASP A 416 -9.36 -30.82 15.80
CA ASP A 416 -10.30 -30.52 16.88
C ASP A 416 -9.85 -31.03 18.26
N PHE A 417 -8.59 -31.48 18.37
CA PHE A 417 -8.04 -32.11 19.58
C PHE A 417 -8.85 -33.35 20.02
N ALA A 418 -9.47 -34.05 19.07
CA ALA A 418 -10.33 -35.19 19.33
C ALA A 418 -9.52 -36.48 19.53
N GLY A 419 -10.04 -37.38 20.36
CA GLY A 419 -9.41 -38.68 20.62
C GLY A 419 -8.18 -38.61 21.54
N ALA A 420 -7.37 -39.67 21.50
CA ALA A 420 -6.11 -39.74 22.25
C ALA A 420 -5.01 -38.99 21.51
N ALA A 421 -4.13 -38.30 22.25
CA ALA A 421 -2.96 -37.66 21.66
C ALA A 421 -2.02 -38.71 21.08
N VAL A 422 -1.56 -38.49 19.84
CA VAL A 422 -0.59 -39.36 19.14
C VAL A 422 0.81 -39.18 19.75
N ILE A 423 1.18 -37.93 20.04
CA ILE A 423 2.45 -37.60 20.69
C ILE A 423 2.15 -36.84 21.99
N SER A 424 2.84 -37.21 23.08
CA SER A 424 2.83 -36.47 24.34
C SER A 424 4.26 -36.36 24.87
N ARG A 425 4.77 -35.14 25.04
CA ARG A 425 6.14 -34.87 25.51
C ARG A 425 6.25 -33.55 26.25
N ASN A 426 7.37 -33.35 26.96
CA ASN A 426 7.68 -32.06 27.58
C ASN A 426 8.58 -31.25 26.65
N GLU A 427 8.25 -29.98 26.44
CA GLU A 427 8.97 -29.07 25.56
C GLU A 427 9.39 -27.80 26.30
N LYS A 428 10.62 -27.34 26.07
CA LYS A 428 11.13 -26.09 26.63
C LYS A 428 10.78 -24.97 25.65
N GLY A 429 9.71 -24.23 25.94
CA GLY A 429 9.14 -23.25 25.00
C GLY A 429 8.42 -23.88 23.81
N ILE A 430 7.87 -23.03 22.94
CA ILE A 430 7.15 -23.41 21.71
C ILE A 430 7.78 -22.60 20.58
N SER A 431 8.50 -23.26 19.69
CA SER A 431 9.19 -22.63 18.57
C SER A 431 9.44 -23.67 17.50
N HIS A 432 8.40 -24.00 16.75
CA HIS A 432 8.42 -25.03 15.74
C HIS A 432 8.22 -24.43 14.35
N ASP A 433 9.01 -24.91 13.40
CA ASP A 433 8.82 -24.70 11.97
C ASP A 433 9.00 -26.10 11.35
N TRP A 434 7.88 -26.73 11.03
CA TRP A 434 7.84 -28.05 10.43
C TRP A 434 7.89 -27.98 8.90
N GLY A 435 7.79 -26.79 8.29
CA GLY A 435 7.62 -26.66 6.85
C GLY A 435 6.50 -27.58 6.35
N SER A 436 6.76 -28.37 5.32
CA SER A 436 5.82 -29.37 4.77
C SER A 436 5.98 -30.79 5.36
N ASP A 437 6.59 -30.89 6.54
CA ASP A 437 6.73 -32.13 7.32
C ASP A 437 5.80 -32.12 8.54
N SER A 438 5.80 -33.22 9.31
CA SER A 438 4.94 -33.39 10.48
C SER A 438 5.67 -33.24 11.81
N PRO A 439 4.96 -33.02 12.94
CA PRO A 439 5.58 -32.89 14.28
C PRO A 439 6.31 -34.13 14.82
N GLY A 440 6.19 -35.26 14.12
CA GLY A 440 6.85 -36.52 14.47
C GLY A 440 6.19 -37.73 13.83
N GLU A 441 6.76 -38.91 14.08
CA GLU A 441 6.24 -40.19 13.62
C GLU A 441 4.77 -40.41 14.03
N GLY A 442 3.94 -40.87 13.09
CA GLY A 442 2.51 -41.11 13.31
C GLY A 442 1.60 -39.89 13.13
N MET A 443 2.16 -38.68 12.96
CA MET A 443 1.39 -37.48 12.67
C MET A 443 1.23 -37.26 11.15
N PRO A 444 0.06 -36.82 10.67
CA PRO A 444 -0.07 -36.36 9.30
C PRO A 444 0.72 -35.07 9.08
N LYS A 445 1.02 -34.78 7.81
CA LYS A 445 1.70 -33.52 7.41
C LYS A 445 0.78 -32.32 7.58
N ASP A 446 -0.46 -32.47 7.15
CA ASP A 446 -1.51 -31.45 7.21
C ASP A 446 -2.64 -31.92 8.14
N HIS A 447 -3.56 -31.01 8.48
CA HIS A 447 -4.77 -31.30 9.27
C HIS A 447 -4.53 -31.80 10.70
N PHE A 448 -3.43 -31.41 11.35
CA PHE A 448 -3.15 -31.77 12.74
C PHE A 448 -3.39 -30.62 13.72
N SER A 449 -3.32 -30.91 15.02
CA SER A 449 -3.33 -29.88 16.06
C SER A 449 -2.38 -30.19 17.21
N ALA A 450 -1.97 -29.14 17.92
CA ALA A 450 -1.05 -29.23 19.04
C ALA A 450 -1.51 -28.34 20.20
N ARG A 451 -1.38 -28.86 21.43
CA ARG A 451 -1.73 -28.18 22.67
C ARG A 451 -0.57 -28.25 23.64
N TRP A 452 -0.19 -27.09 24.18
CA TRP A 452 0.86 -26.95 25.19
C TRP A 452 0.27 -26.40 26.47
N THR A 453 0.44 -27.14 27.57
CA THR A 453 -0.08 -26.74 28.89
C THR A 453 1.03 -26.58 29.91
N ALA A 454 0.93 -25.55 30.74
CA ALA A 454 1.85 -25.31 31.86
C ALA A 454 1.10 -24.65 33.03
N THR A 455 1.67 -24.75 34.24
CA THR A 455 1.23 -23.96 35.39
C THR A 455 2.28 -22.92 35.74
N TYR A 456 1.85 -21.72 36.13
CA TYR A 456 2.75 -20.64 36.48
C TYR A 456 2.26 -19.90 37.72
N GLN A 457 3.16 -19.69 38.69
CA GLN A 457 2.89 -18.94 39.91
C GLN A 457 3.91 -17.79 40.05
N PRO A 458 3.50 -16.53 39.81
CA PRO A 458 4.38 -15.37 39.90
C PRO A 458 4.93 -15.18 41.32
N LYS A 459 6.22 -14.84 41.43
CA LYS A 459 6.86 -14.54 42.73
C LYS A 459 6.61 -13.11 43.21
N THR A 460 6.27 -12.23 42.29
CA THR A 460 5.85 -10.84 42.49
C THR A 460 4.64 -10.56 41.61
N ASP A 461 4.01 -9.41 41.78
CA ASP A 461 3.13 -8.90 40.74
C ASP A 461 3.97 -8.71 39.48
N GLU A 462 3.52 -9.29 38.36
CA GLU A 462 4.26 -9.32 37.11
C GLU A 462 3.37 -8.81 35.97
N ILE A 463 3.98 -8.08 35.05
CA ILE A 463 3.39 -7.76 33.76
C ILE A 463 4.08 -8.64 32.73
N ILE A 464 3.31 -9.43 32.00
CA ILE A 464 3.80 -10.41 31.03
C ILE A 464 3.40 -9.94 29.63
N ARG A 465 4.39 -9.82 28.75
CA ARG A 465 4.20 -9.79 27.29
C ARG A 465 4.06 -11.23 26.81
N ILE A 466 3.06 -11.46 25.96
CA ILE A 466 2.84 -12.74 25.28
C ILE A 466 2.74 -12.41 23.80
N SER A 467 3.54 -13.09 22.99
CA SER A 467 3.53 -12.98 21.53
C SER A 467 3.39 -14.37 20.94
N MET A 468 2.42 -14.57 20.06
CA MET A 468 2.36 -15.77 19.22
C MET A 468 2.49 -15.39 17.76
N ASN A 469 3.22 -16.21 17.02
CA ASN A 469 3.38 -16.16 15.59
C ASN A 469 3.12 -17.56 15.03
N GLY A 470 2.42 -17.65 13.91
CA GLY A 470 2.21 -18.93 13.23
C GLY A 470 1.33 -18.79 12.00
N ASP A 471 1.39 -19.79 11.15
CA ASP A 471 0.35 -20.03 10.13
C ASP A 471 -0.90 -20.62 10.78
N ASP A 472 -2.00 -20.59 10.03
CA ASP A 472 -3.28 -21.13 10.41
C ASP A 472 -3.71 -20.76 11.84
N GLY A 473 -4.32 -21.66 12.58
CA GLY A 473 -4.95 -21.29 13.84
C GLY A 473 -3.98 -21.34 15.00
N TYR A 474 -3.82 -20.23 15.72
CA TYR A 474 -3.17 -20.22 17.03
C TYR A 474 -3.94 -19.42 18.07
N ARG A 475 -3.81 -19.81 19.35
CA ARG A 475 -4.34 -19.03 20.48
C ARG A 475 -3.61 -19.32 21.78
N PHE A 476 -3.65 -18.34 22.68
CA PHE A 476 -3.15 -18.46 24.05
C PHE A 476 -4.27 -18.17 25.06
N LYS A 477 -4.36 -19.01 26.09
CA LYS A 477 -5.34 -18.91 27.17
C LYS A 477 -4.66 -18.90 28.53
N ILE A 478 -5.27 -18.17 29.47
CA ILE A 478 -4.93 -18.18 30.89
C ILE A 478 -6.21 -18.48 31.67
N ASP A 479 -6.20 -19.52 32.48
CA ASP A 479 -7.37 -20.01 33.24
C ASP A 479 -8.61 -20.16 32.32
N ASP A 480 -8.41 -20.81 31.18
CA ASP A 480 -9.37 -21.04 30.09
C ASP A 480 -9.91 -19.77 29.38
N LYS A 481 -9.47 -18.57 29.78
CA LYS A 481 -9.81 -17.33 29.10
C LYS A 481 -8.80 -17.04 28.00
N GLU A 482 -9.31 -16.80 26.80
CA GLU A 482 -8.50 -16.39 25.65
C GLU A 482 -7.89 -15.00 25.89
N VAL A 483 -6.58 -14.91 25.70
CA VAL A 483 -5.78 -13.68 25.86
C VAL A 483 -5.38 -13.11 24.50
N LEU A 484 -5.05 -13.99 23.57
CA LEU A 484 -4.82 -13.68 22.16
C LEU A 484 -5.22 -14.89 21.31
N ALA A 485 -5.72 -14.64 20.10
CA ALA A 485 -5.99 -15.68 19.13
C ALA A 485 -6.06 -15.15 17.70
N ASP A 486 -5.65 -15.97 16.76
CA ASP A 486 -6.16 -15.98 15.39
C ASP A 486 -6.53 -17.43 15.06
N TRP A 487 -7.83 -17.77 15.12
CA TRP A 487 -8.28 -19.17 15.06
C TRP A 487 -8.90 -19.50 13.69
N ARG A 488 -8.21 -19.16 12.61
CA ARG A 488 -8.66 -19.31 11.22
C ARG A 488 -7.49 -19.78 10.36
N THR A 489 -7.78 -20.33 9.18
CA THR A 489 -6.76 -20.65 8.18
C THR A 489 -6.20 -19.36 7.58
N HIS A 490 -4.88 -19.19 7.61
CA HIS A 490 -4.17 -18.01 7.09
C HIS A 490 -2.67 -18.30 6.97
N GLY A 491 -1.94 -17.52 6.16
CA GLY A 491 -0.47 -17.55 6.18
C GLY A 491 0.09 -17.04 7.52
N VAL A 492 1.41 -17.05 7.70
CA VAL A 492 2.03 -16.64 8.98
C VAL A 492 1.61 -15.23 9.41
N THR A 493 1.01 -15.10 10.60
CA THR A 493 0.68 -13.82 11.24
C THR A 493 1.18 -13.76 12.68
N SER A 494 1.27 -12.57 13.26
CA SER A 494 1.67 -12.36 14.66
C SER A 494 0.63 -11.60 15.47
N LYS A 495 0.39 -12.04 16.71
CA LYS A 495 -0.38 -11.30 17.72
C LYS A 495 0.34 -11.19 19.04
N GLU A 496 0.13 -10.05 19.69
CA GLU A 496 0.72 -9.76 20.99
C GLU A 496 -0.36 -9.35 22.00
N ALA A 497 -0.12 -9.72 23.25
CA ALA A 497 -0.93 -9.31 24.38
C ALA A 497 -0.06 -8.93 25.60
N CYS A 498 -0.66 -8.13 26.49
CA CYS A 498 -0.10 -7.78 27.78
C CYS A 498 -1.05 -8.22 28.89
N VAL A 499 -0.54 -8.98 29.86
CA VAL A 499 -1.32 -9.50 30.98
C VAL A 499 -0.67 -9.14 32.31
N ARG A 500 -1.49 -8.78 33.31
CA ARG A 500 -1.04 -8.65 34.70
C ARG A 500 -1.31 -9.95 35.45
N LEU A 501 -0.28 -10.50 36.07
CA LEU A 501 -0.37 -11.66 36.96
C LEU A 501 -0.06 -11.24 38.40
N GLU A 502 -0.83 -11.77 39.34
CA GLU A 502 -0.75 -11.45 40.76
C GLU A 502 0.23 -12.39 41.48
N LYS A 503 0.99 -11.83 42.42
CA LYS A 503 1.91 -12.59 43.26
C LYS A 503 1.19 -13.77 43.94
N GLY A 504 1.76 -14.97 43.83
CA GLY A 504 1.32 -16.15 44.57
C GLY A 504 0.05 -16.81 44.03
N LYS A 505 -0.63 -16.22 43.04
CA LYS A 505 -1.75 -16.88 42.34
C LYS A 505 -1.21 -17.87 41.31
N THR A 506 -1.74 -19.09 41.30
CA THR A 506 -1.42 -20.09 40.27
C THR A 506 -2.31 -19.87 39.06
N TYR A 507 -1.69 -19.83 37.88
CA TYR A 507 -2.35 -19.69 36.59
C TYR A 507 -2.13 -20.93 35.73
N HIS A 508 -3.17 -21.34 35.02
CA HIS A 508 -3.11 -22.40 34.01
C HIS A 508 -2.93 -21.79 32.63
N LEU A 509 -1.79 -22.07 32.01
CA LEU A 509 -1.41 -21.56 30.70
C LEU A 509 -1.69 -22.63 29.64
N CYS A 510 -2.33 -22.23 28.55
CA CYS A 510 -2.62 -23.13 27.43
C CYS A 510 -2.37 -22.42 26.11
N ALA A 511 -1.40 -22.90 25.32
CA ALA A 511 -1.24 -22.51 23.93
C ALA A 511 -1.81 -23.63 23.05
N GLU A 512 -2.53 -23.25 22.01
CA GLU A 512 -3.15 -24.19 21.06
C GLU A 512 -2.82 -23.74 19.64
N TYR A 513 -2.66 -24.72 18.76
CA TYR A 513 -2.36 -24.54 17.34
C TYR A 513 -3.10 -25.60 16.51
N PHE A 514 -3.53 -25.24 15.31
CA PHE A 514 -3.88 -26.21 14.27
C PHE A 514 -3.20 -25.85 12.94
N GLU A 515 -2.85 -26.90 12.21
CA GLU A 515 -2.40 -26.85 10.82
C GLU A 515 -3.54 -27.31 9.91
N TRP A 516 -3.72 -26.64 8.77
CA TRP A 516 -4.70 -27.01 7.76
C TRP A 516 -4.06 -27.53 6.48
N ASP A 517 -3.14 -26.80 5.85
CA ASP A 517 -2.51 -27.18 4.58
C ASP A 517 -1.25 -26.32 4.31
N GLN A 518 -0.30 -26.89 3.56
CA GLN A 518 0.97 -26.31 3.11
C GLN A 518 2.12 -26.40 4.11
N GLY A 519 2.36 -25.34 4.86
CA GLY A 519 3.53 -25.17 5.70
C GLY A 519 3.05 -24.92 7.12
N ALA A 520 3.67 -25.58 8.10
CA ALA A 520 3.25 -25.54 9.49
C ALA A 520 4.33 -24.91 10.39
N SER A 521 3.99 -23.82 11.06
CA SER A 521 4.90 -23.07 11.93
C SER A 521 4.15 -22.40 13.10
N VAL A 522 4.73 -22.51 14.30
CA VAL A 522 4.20 -21.84 15.49
C VAL A 522 5.30 -21.50 16.50
N HIS A 523 5.27 -20.26 16.97
CA HIS A 523 6.20 -19.71 17.93
C HIS A 523 5.44 -18.96 19.05
N LEU A 524 5.83 -19.19 20.30
CA LEU A 524 5.37 -18.46 21.47
C LEU A 524 6.57 -17.81 22.16
N ASP A 525 6.56 -16.48 22.25
CA ASP A 525 7.44 -15.73 23.14
C ASP A 525 6.65 -15.18 24.34
N MET A 526 7.19 -15.40 25.53
CA MET A 526 6.67 -14.83 26.77
C MET A 526 7.80 -14.13 27.51
N ALA A 527 7.56 -12.89 27.95
CA ALA A 527 8.57 -12.14 28.69
C ALA A 527 7.95 -11.31 29.81
N LYS A 528 8.63 -11.28 30.96
CA LYS A 528 8.29 -10.42 32.10
C LYS A 528 8.82 -9.03 31.87
N LEU A 529 8.02 -8.01 32.17
CA LEU A 529 8.46 -6.63 32.14
C LEU A 529 9.22 -6.24 33.43
N ASN A 530 10.39 -5.65 33.28
CA ASN A 530 11.11 -4.94 34.32
C ASN A 530 10.57 -3.51 34.47
N THR A 531 9.44 -3.40 35.18
CA THR A 531 8.71 -2.14 35.37
C THR A 531 9.56 -1.06 36.07
N GLU A 532 10.37 -1.45 37.05
CA GLU A 532 11.19 -0.49 37.82
C GLU A 532 12.29 0.14 36.98
N LEU A 533 12.93 -0.65 36.08
CA LEU A 533 13.89 -0.12 35.13
C LEU A 533 13.24 0.90 34.18
N MET A 534 12.06 0.58 33.64
CA MET A 534 11.30 1.49 32.77
C MET A 534 10.96 2.81 33.49
N LYS A 535 10.38 2.73 34.69
CA LYS A 535 10.06 3.92 35.53
C LYS A 535 11.31 4.76 35.79
N GLY A 536 12.41 4.13 36.18
CA GLY A 536 13.66 4.82 36.50
C GLY A 536 14.31 5.51 35.31
N LYS A 537 14.15 4.96 34.09
CA LYS A 537 14.63 5.60 32.85
C LYS A 537 13.72 6.74 32.40
N LEU A 538 12.41 6.52 32.39
CA LEU A 538 11.43 7.49 31.90
C LEU A 538 11.30 8.72 32.80
N SER A 539 11.32 8.54 34.13
CA SER A 539 11.21 9.65 35.09
C SER A 539 12.39 10.63 35.06
N LYS A 540 13.54 10.21 34.51
CA LYS A 540 14.75 11.04 34.35
C LYS A 540 14.87 11.68 32.98
N ALA A 541 13.97 11.35 32.04
CA ALA A 541 14.00 11.85 30.68
C ALA A 541 13.12 13.10 30.53
N ASP A 542 13.60 14.09 29.79
CA ASP A 542 12.75 15.24 29.44
C ASP A 542 11.66 14.84 28.46
N ASN A 543 11.96 13.89 27.57
CA ASN A 543 11.05 13.39 26.53
C ASN A 543 11.11 11.87 26.42
N ALA A 544 9.95 11.26 26.19
CA ALA A 544 9.82 9.86 25.81
C ALA A 544 9.30 9.79 24.36
N VAL A 545 10.03 9.11 23.48
CA VAL A 545 9.62 8.83 22.09
C VAL A 545 9.28 7.35 21.98
N VAL A 546 7.98 7.05 21.90
CA VAL A 546 7.46 5.67 21.81
C VAL A 546 7.15 5.35 20.35
N CYS A 547 7.87 4.40 19.77
CA CYS A 547 7.70 3.97 18.39
C CYS A 547 6.86 2.69 18.35
N VAL A 548 5.63 2.80 17.86
CA VAL A 548 4.59 1.76 17.85
C VAL A 548 4.00 1.62 16.45
N GLY A 549 3.14 0.61 16.27
CA GLY A 549 2.45 0.37 15.01
C GLY A 549 2.43 -1.09 14.63
N PHE A 550 2.30 -1.31 13.33
CA PHE A 550 2.35 -2.61 12.68
C PHE A 550 3.66 -2.77 11.90
N ASN A 551 3.83 -3.94 11.30
CA ASN A 551 4.96 -4.34 10.48
C ASN A 551 4.53 -5.49 9.55
N SER A 552 5.49 -6.14 8.88
CA SER A 552 5.24 -7.17 7.87
C SER A 552 4.52 -8.40 8.40
N ASP A 553 4.53 -8.60 9.71
CA ASP A 553 3.96 -9.77 10.37
C ASP A 553 2.51 -9.50 10.84
N SER A 554 2.07 -8.24 10.76
CA SER A 554 0.79 -7.77 11.30
C SER A 554 -0.02 -6.88 10.35
N GLU A 555 0.57 -6.47 9.22
CA GLU A 555 -0.10 -5.76 8.12
C GLU A 555 0.57 -6.15 6.78
N GLY A 556 -0.18 -6.82 5.91
CA GLY A 556 0.36 -7.33 4.66
C GLY A 556 -0.70 -7.86 3.71
N GLU A 557 -0.25 -8.29 2.54
CA GLU A 557 -1.04 -9.07 1.60
C GLU A 557 -1.59 -10.36 2.24
N ASP A 558 -2.72 -10.87 1.72
CA ASP A 558 -3.42 -12.10 2.12
C ASP A 558 -4.28 -12.03 3.39
N PHE A 559 -4.13 -11.01 4.23
CA PHE A 559 -4.94 -10.86 5.44
C PHE A 559 -5.22 -9.41 5.79
N ASP A 560 -6.38 -9.17 6.42
CA ASP A 560 -6.71 -7.86 6.98
C ASP A 560 -6.18 -7.73 8.41
N ARG A 561 -5.67 -6.56 8.76
CA ARG A 561 -5.08 -6.25 10.07
C ARG A 561 -6.11 -5.80 11.11
N PRO A 562 -5.80 -5.84 12.42
CA PRO A 562 -6.62 -5.21 13.44
C PRO A 562 -6.71 -3.67 13.27
N PHE A 563 -7.79 -3.08 13.79
CA PHE A 563 -7.91 -1.61 13.90
C PHE A 563 -7.11 -1.05 15.09
N GLU A 564 -6.92 -1.84 16.15
CA GLU A 564 -6.24 -1.42 17.38
C GLU A 564 -4.77 -1.86 17.41
N LEU A 565 -3.94 -1.09 18.11
CA LEU A 565 -2.61 -1.56 18.52
C LEU A 565 -2.76 -2.69 19.55
N SER A 566 -1.76 -3.59 19.59
CA SER A 566 -1.71 -4.64 20.61
C SER A 566 -1.77 -4.06 22.02
N THR A 567 -2.34 -4.82 22.96
CA THR A 567 -2.43 -4.38 24.37
C THR A 567 -1.05 -4.16 24.98
N TRP A 568 -0.02 -4.82 24.46
CA TRP A 568 1.39 -4.56 24.79
C TRP A 568 1.86 -3.16 24.39
N GLN A 569 1.64 -2.77 23.14
CA GLN A 569 2.00 -1.45 22.68
C GLN A 569 1.22 -0.34 23.40
N GLN A 570 -0.08 -0.57 23.65
CA GLN A 570 -0.90 0.33 24.47
C GLN A 570 -0.34 0.45 25.90
N TYR A 571 0.13 -0.65 26.50
CA TYR A 571 0.78 -0.63 27.81
C TYR A 571 2.07 0.20 27.79
N LEU A 572 2.92 0.05 26.77
CA LEU A 572 4.16 0.82 26.61
C LEU A 572 3.89 2.34 26.53
N ILE A 573 2.85 2.75 25.80
CA ILE A 573 2.43 4.17 25.72
C ILE A 573 1.95 4.65 27.09
N ASN A 574 1.07 3.89 27.75
CA ASN A 574 0.58 4.26 29.08
C ASN A 574 1.72 4.35 30.11
N MET A 575 2.68 3.44 30.06
CA MET A 575 3.89 3.44 30.89
C MET A 575 4.73 4.71 30.67
N ALA A 576 4.87 5.16 29.41
CA ALA A 576 5.52 6.42 29.07
C ALA A 576 4.78 7.62 29.66
N THR A 577 3.48 7.75 29.36
CA THR A 577 2.67 8.93 29.76
C THR A 577 2.56 9.08 31.27
N ALA A 578 2.58 7.96 32.02
CA ALA A 578 2.58 7.98 33.48
C ALA A 578 3.90 8.45 34.10
N ASN A 579 5.03 8.38 33.37
CA ASN A 579 6.37 8.59 33.93
C ASN A 579 7.20 9.67 33.22
N CYS A 580 6.78 10.14 32.04
CA CYS A 580 7.41 11.22 31.31
C CYS A 580 6.35 12.14 30.69
N LYS A 581 6.22 13.36 31.22
CA LYS A 581 5.16 14.31 30.84
C LYS A 581 5.16 14.65 29.35
N LYS A 582 6.33 14.72 28.72
CA LYS A 582 6.47 14.95 27.27
C LYS A 582 6.63 13.61 26.56
N THR A 583 5.51 12.90 26.45
CA THR A 583 5.45 11.66 25.66
C THR A 583 5.04 11.99 24.23
N ILE A 584 5.87 11.57 23.28
CA ILE A 584 5.68 11.65 21.84
C ILE A 584 5.50 10.23 21.31
N VAL A 585 4.50 10.00 20.47
CA VAL A 585 4.26 8.70 19.85
C VAL A 585 4.51 8.79 18.34
N VAL A 586 5.31 7.87 17.82
CA VAL A 586 5.54 7.67 16.38
C VAL A 586 4.79 6.40 15.98
N VAL A 587 3.84 6.53 15.06
CA VAL A 587 2.97 5.44 14.62
C VAL A 587 3.34 5.00 13.21
N ASN A 588 3.66 3.72 13.04
CA ASN A 588 3.85 3.10 11.73
C ASN A 588 2.64 2.22 11.38
N SER A 589 1.87 2.58 10.35
CA SER A 589 0.76 1.75 9.83
C SER A 589 0.40 2.19 8.42
N GLY A 590 -0.11 1.27 7.62
CA GLY A 590 -0.70 1.55 6.31
C GLY A 590 -2.06 2.23 6.33
N GLY A 591 -2.64 2.51 7.50
CA GLY A 591 -3.92 3.21 7.60
C GLY A 591 -4.22 3.75 9.00
N GLY A 592 -5.43 4.26 9.21
CA GLY A 592 -5.93 4.68 10.51
C GLY A 592 -5.88 3.55 11.56
N ILE A 593 -5.69 3.96 12.82
CA ILE A 593 -5.70 3.07 14.00
C ILE A 593 -6.58 3.68 15.09
N ARG A 594 -6.95 2.88 16.10
CA ARG A 594 -7.64 3.39 17.29
C ARG A 594 -6.72 4.20 18.21
N PHE A 595 -6.80 5.53 18.14
CA PHE A 595 -5.98 6.44 18.94
C PHE A 595 -6.53 6.74 20.36
N LYS A 596 -7.86 6.75 20.52
CA LYS A 596 -8.52 7.23 21.75
C LYS A 596 -8.07 6.64 23.08
N PRO A 597 -7.72 5.34 23.19
CA PRO A 597 -7.31 4.77 24.48
C PRO A 597 -6.09 5.46 25.12
N TRP A 598 -5.29 6.20 24.35
CA TRP A 598 -4.02 6.76 24.83
C TRP A 598 -3.70 8.19 24.36
N ILE A 599 -4.28 8.66 23.24
CA ILE A 599 -3.87 9.94 22.61
C ILE A 599 -4.05 11.18 23.48
N ASP A 600 -5.09 11.22 24.33
CA ASP A 600 -5.35 12.38 25.19
C ASP A 600 -4.26 12.56 26.26
N LYS A 601 -3.52 11.50 26.58
CA LYS A 601 -2.39 11.50 27.54
C LYS A 601 -1.05 11.82 26.88
N THR A 602 -0.94 11.77 25.56
CA THR A 602 0.29 12.08 24.82
C THR A 602 0.35 13.56 24.46
N LYS A 603 1.55 14.09 24.27
CA LYS A 603 1.76 15.50 23.91
C LYS A 603 1.96 15.71 22.41
N ALA A 604 2.53 14.73 21.71
CA ALA A 604 2.62 14.78 20.26
C ALA A 604 2.46 13.39 19.63
N VAL A 605 1.97 13.38 18.39
CA VAL A 605 1.78 12.15 17.60
C VAL A 605 2.21 12.40 16.16
N LEU A 606 3.14 11.58 15.67
CA LEU A 606 3.51 11.49 14.25
C LEU A 606 2.88 10.24 13.65
N MET A 607 2.14 10.41 12.55
CA MET A 607 1.79 9.32 11.64
C MET A 607 2.92 9.16 10.63
N ALA A 608 3.75 8.15 10.84
CA ALA A 608 4.96 7.91 10.06
C ALA A 608 4.79 6.90 8.93
N TRP A 609 3.61 6.26 8.83
CA TRP A 609 3.32 5.24 7.82
C TRP A 609 4.39 4.13 7.79
N TYR A 610 4.75 3.61 6.62
CA TYR A 610 6.02 2.90 6.41
C TYR A 610 6.99 3.80 5.64
N PRO A 611 7.97 4.43 6.30
CA PRO A 611 8.73 5.55 5.76
C PRO A 611 9.94 5.16 4.92
N GLY A 612 10.06 3.88 4.52
CA GLY A 612 11.17 3.40 3.70
C GLY A 612 12.52 3.42 4.43
N GLN A 613 13.58 3.10 3.70
CA GLN A 613 14.90 2.83 4.29
C GLN A 613 15.54 4.05 4.98
N GLU A 614 15.22 5.27 4.55
CA GLU A 614 15.72 6.52 5.13
C GLU A 614 14.73 7.12 6.15
N GLY A 615 13.64 6.42 6.44
CA GLY A 615 12.54 6.93 7.24
C GLY A 615 12.89 7.30 8.67
N GLY A 616 13.78 6.54 9.32
CA GLY A 616 14.27 6.88 10.67
C GLY A 616 15.06 8.18 10.70
N GLN A 617 15.78 8.51 9.63
CA GLN A 617 16.40 9.83 9.48
C GLN A 617 15.32 10.92 9.36
N ALA A 618 14.35 10.75 8.46
CA ALA A 618 13.27 11.72 8.27
C ALA A 618 12.50 12.01 9.57
N ILE A 619 12.13 10.95 10.31
CA ILE A 619 11.46 11.06 11.62
C ILE A 619 12.34 11.85 12.60
N ALA A 620 13.64 11.54 12.70
CA ALA A 620 14.54 12.25 13.59
C ALA A 620 14.71 13.74 13.22
N GLU A 621 14.76 14.06 11.93
CA GLU A 621 14.84 15.45 11.44
C GLU A 621 13.58 16.25 11.75
N ILE A 622 12.40 15.63 11.68
CA ILE A 622 11.13 16.23 12.10
C ILE A 622 11.14 16.41 13.62
N LEU A 623 11.39 15.34 14.38
CA LEU A 623 11.39 15.39 15.85
C LEU A 623 12.34 16.47 16.40
N THR A 624 13.48 16.72 15.75
CA THR A 624 14.46 17.74 16.17
C THR A 624 14.21 19.13 15.56
N GLY A 625 13.24 19.27 14.65
CA GLY A 625 12.90 20.53 14.01
C GLY A 625 13.90 21.00 12.96
N LYS A 626 14.75 20.09 12.45
CA LYS A 626 15.59 20.33 11.27
C LYS A 626 14.71 20.43 10.02
N VAL A 627 13.62 19.68 9.98
CA VAL A 627 12.56 19.76 8.97
C VAL A 627 11.25 20.10 9.67
N SER A 628 10.46 21.01 9.09
CA SER A 628 9.07 21.20 9.51
C SER A 628 8.22 20.12 8.86
N PRO A 629 7.36 19.40 9.61
CA PRO A 629 6.43 18.46 9.00
C PRO A 629 5.50 19.20 8.04
N SER A 630 5.20 18.55 6.92
CA SER A 630 4.36 19.09 5.84
C SER A 630 3.41 18.07 5.23
N GLY A 631 3.43 16.82 5.69
CA GLY A 631 2.50 15.80 5.23
C GLY A 631 1.07 16.13 5.63
N LYS A 632 0.12 15.73 4.78
CA LYS A 632 -1.32 15.84 5.01
C LYS A 632 -1.98 14.48 4.81
N LEU A 633 -2.93 14.12 5.66
CA LEU A 633 -3.59 12.82 5.61
C LEU A 633 -4.29 12.60 4.25
N PRO A 634 -3.99 11.51 3.52
CA PRO A 634 -4.74 11.10 2.33
C PRO A 634 -5.98 10.25 2.67
N ILE A 635 -6.29 10.15 3.96
CA ILE A 635 -7.42 9.39 4.53
C ILE A 635 -8.06 10.19 5.67
N SER A 636 -9.30 9.88 5.98
CA SER A 636 -9.92 10.25 7.25
C SER A 636 -9.58 9.17 8.28
N ILE A 637 -9.31 9.58 9.53
CA ILE A 637 -9.03 8.66 10.64
C ILE A 637 -10.18 8.75 11.64
N GLU A 638 -10.84 7.62 11.83
CA GLU A 638 -11.97 7.41 12.72
C GLU A 638 -11.58 7.64 14.19
N GLU A 639 -12.56 8.01 15.03
CA GLU A 639 -12.41 7.85 16.47
C GLU A 639 -12.59 6.38 16.92
N LYS A 640 -13.59 5.71 16.33
CA LYS A 640 -14.02 4.34 16.60
C LYS A 640 -14.35 3.67 15.27
N TRP A 641 -14.16 2.37 15.17
CA TRP A 641 -14.44 1.64 13.92
C TRP A 641 -15.90 1.81 13.47
N GLU A 642 -16.84 1.85 14.42
CA GLU A 642 -18.28 2.06 14.23
C GLU A 642 -18.63 3.43 13.62
N ASP A 643 -17.68 4.36 13.58
CA ASP A 643 -17.87 5.68 12.96
C ASP A 643 -17.55 5.69 11.46
N ASN A 644 -16.85 4.67 10.96
CA ASN A 644 -16.52 4.59 9.54
C ASN A 644 -17.79 4.31 8.69
N PRO A 645 -17.98 4.98 7.55
CA PRO A 645 -19.13 4.76 6.64
C PRO A 645 -19.33 3.32 6.17
N VAL A 646 -18.29 2.47 6.20
CA VAL A 646 -18.34 1.09 5.70
C VAL A 646 -18.40 0.05 6.81
N TYR A 647 -18.61 0.47 8.06
CA TYR A 647 -18.67 -0.40 9.23
C TYR A 647 -19.59 -1.62 9.02
N ASP A 648 -20.82 -1.36 8.54
CA ASP A 648 -21.85 -2.38 8.32
C ASP A 648 -21.69 -3.16 7.00
N SER A 649 -20.65 -2.87 6.22
CA SER A 649 -20.53 -3.37 4.86
C SER A 649 -19.10 -3.76 4.46
N TYR A 650 -18.23 -4.09 5.42
CA TYR A 650 -16.83 -4.46 5.12
C TYR A 650 -16.60 -5.98 5.01
N TYR A 651 -17.29 -6.80 5.81
CA TYR A 651 -17.20 -8.26 5.75
C TYR A 651 -18.57 -8.90 5.49
N ASP A 652 -18.57 -10.06 4.84
CA ASP A 652 -19.75 -10.92 4.75
C ASP A 652 -19.61 -12.09 5.73
N ASP A 653 -20.31 -11.94 6.86
CA ASP A 653 -20.28 -12.85 8.01
C ASP A 653 -21.13 -14.12 7.82
N ARG A 654 -21.91 -14.21 6.74
CA ARG A 654 -22.78 -15.37 6.46
C ARG A 654 -21.96 -16.60 6.13
N ASN A 655 -22.30 -17.77 6.66
CA ASN A 655 -21.61 -19.02 6.31
C ASN A 655 -22.06 -19.60 4.96
N VAL A 656 -21.75 -18.91 3.86
CA VAL A 656 -22.08 -19.30 2.48
C VAL A 656 -20.80 -19.44 1.64
N ALA A 657 -20.85 -20.31 0.63
CA ALA A 657 -19.71 -20.57 -0.26
C ALA A 657 -19.32 -19.34 -1.10
N HIS A 658 -20.29 -18.51 -1.51
CA HIS A 658 -20.06 -17.30 -2.30
C HIS A 658 -20.27 -16.06 -1.44
N LYS A 659 -19.15 -15.46 -1.01
CA LYS A 659 -19.15 -14.24 -0.21
C LYS A 659 -19.42 -13.03 -1.09
N ARG A 660 -20.17 -12.05 -0.58
CA ARG A 660 -20.49 -10.81 -1.30
C ARG A 660 -20.44 -9.63 -0.35
N VAL A 661 -19.64 -8.63 -0.71
CA VAL A 661 -19.52 -7.37 0.01
C VAL A 661 -20.17 -6.29 -0.83
N LEU A 662 -21.35 -5.83 -0.39
CA LEU A 662 -22.06 -4.73 -1.03
C LEU A 662 -21.46 -3.40 -0.57
N TYR A 663 -20.98 -2.58 -1.49
CA TYR A 663 -20.45 -1.25 -1.21
C TYR A 663 -21.61 -0.26 -1.05
N SER A 664 -22.39 -0.48 0.01
CA SER A 664 -23.64 0.21 0.31
C SER A 664 -23.49 1.70 0.63
N GLU A 665 -22.27 2.14 0.96
CA GLU A 665 -21.93 3.55 1.14
C GLU A 665 -21.96 4.34 -0.17
N GLY A 666 -21.84 3.67 -1.32
CA GLY A 666 -21.80 4.29 -2.64
C GLY A 666 -20.74 5.39 -2.73
N LEU A 667 -21.14 6.61 -3.11
CA LEU A 667 -20.27 7.78 -3.19
C LEU A 667 -19.82 8.32 -1.81
N PHE A 668 -20.45 7.88 -0.72
CA PHE A 668 -20.26 8.44 0.62
C PHE A 668 -19.17 7.70 1.39
N LEU A 669 -18.00 7.54 0.78
CA LEU A 669 -16.81 6.94 1.37
C LEU A 669 -15.88 8.00 1.99
N GLY A 670 -15.16 7.64 3.05
CA GLY A 670 -14.17 8.52 3.68
C GLY A 670 -14.79 9.84 4.14
N TYR A 671 -14.12 10.97 3.91
CA TYR A 671 -14.63 12.30 4.27
C TYR A 671 -16.02 12.61 3.68
N ARG A 672 -16.36 12.04 2.51
CA ARG A 672 -17.69 12.20 1.89
C ARG A 672 -18.78 11.56 2.76
N GLY A 673 -18.47 10.41 3.37
CA GLY A 673 -19.36 9.70 4.29
C GLY A 673 -19.47 10.36 5.66
N TYR A 674 -18.36 10.89 6.18
CA TYR A 674 -18.40 11.67 7.42
C TYR A 674 -19.25 12.93 7.28
N ASP A 675 -19.11 13.66 6.16
CA ASP A 675 -19.98 14.80 5.85
C ASP A 675 -21.46 14.39 5.78
N ARG A 676 -21.76 13.23 5.18
CA ARG A 676 -23.13 12.72 5.01
C ARG A 676 -23.78 12.32 6.33
N THR A 677 -23.02 11.66 7.21
CA THR A 677 -23.52 11.15 8.49
C THR A 677 -23.48 12.19 9.60
N GLY A 678 -22.72 13.28 9.42
CA GLY A 678 -22.46 14.28 10.45
C GLY A 678 -21.49 13.81 11.55
N LYS A 679 -20.95 12.60 11.44
CA LYS A 679 -19.90 12.09 12.34
C LYS A 679 -18.59 12.83 12.06
N LYS A 680 -17.88 13.20 13.12
CA LYS A 680 -16.57 13.85 13.00
C LYS A 680 -15.46 12.80 13.10
N PRO A 681 -14.60 12.63 12.08
CA PRO A 681 -13.41 11.82 12.23
C PRO A 681 -12.49 12.45 13.29
N LEU A 682 -11.67 11.63 13.94
CA LEU A 682 -10.67 12.12 14.90
C LEU A 682 -9.64 13.01 14.20
N PHE A 683 -9.21 12.61 13.00
CA PHE A 683 -8.41 13.44 12.11
C PHE A 683 -9.03 13.44 10.71
N PRO A 684 -9.41 14.60 10.15
CA PRO A 684 -10.10 14.66 8.86
C PRO A 684 -9.13 14.50 7.69
N PHE A 685 -9.65 14.09 6.53
CA PHE A 685 -8.91 14.08 5.28
C PHE A 685 -8.22 15.42 4.99
N GLY A 686 -6.98 15.38 4.51
CA GLY A 686 -6.17 16.55 4.23
C GLY A 686 -5.58 17.23 5.48
N TYR A 687 -5.78 16.69 6.68
CA TYR A 687 -5.25 17.28 7.91
C TYR A 687 -3.76 16.98 8.12
N GLY A 688 -3.03 17.94 8.69
CA GLY A 688 -1.64 17.76 9.12
C GLY A 688 -1.05 19.07 9.61
N LEU A 689 -0.44 19.03 10.80
CA LEU A 689 0.16 20.18 11.46
C LEU A 689 1.55 20.48 10.90
N SER A 690 1.99 21.73 11.10
CA SER A 690 3.31 22.24 10.74
C SER A 690 3.96 22.89 11.96
N TYR A 691 5.28 23.12 11.93
CA TYR A 691 5.94 24.01 12.88
C TYR A 691 5.81 25.50 12.49
N SER A 692 5.12 25.78 11.39
CA SER A 692 4.68 27.12 11.02
C SER A 692 3.15 27.21 10.96
N ALA A 693 2.64 28.40 10.64
CA ALA A 693 1.22 28.66 10.44
C ALA A 693 1.02 29.44 9.14
N PHE A 694 -0.14 29.25 8.50
CA PHE A 694 -0.44 29.81 7.19
C PHE A 694 -1.78 30.53 7.20
N ALA A 695 -1.86 31.65 6.47
CA ALA A 695 -3.07 32.43 6.29
C ALA A 695 -3.44 32.48 4.80
N TYR A 696 -4.74 32.35 4.53
CA TYR A 696 -5.33 32.33 3.20
C TYR A 696 -6.19 33.58 3.01
N ASN A 697 -6.10 34.26 1.87
CA ASN A 697 -6.94 35.41 1.54
C ASN A 697 -7.06 35.63 0.02
N GLY A 698 -7.94 36.55 -0.37
CA GLY A 698 -8.03 37.05 -1.74
C GLY A 698 -8.48 36.01 -2.77
N LEU A 699 -9.48 35.18 -2.43
CA LEU A 699 -10.04 34.21 -3.38
C LEU A 699 -10.74 34.94 -4.53
N HIS A 700 -10.31 34.61 -5.76
CA HIS A 700 -10.91 35.04 -7.00
C HIS A 700 -11.18 33.81 -7.87
N VAL A 701 -12.38 33.76 -8.45
CA VAL A 701 -12.81 32.67 -9.33
C VAL A 701 -13.24 33.29 -10.66
N GLU A 702 -12.60 32.87 -11.74
CA GLU A 702 -12.81 33.42 -13.07
C GLU A 702 -13.18 32.29 -14.05
N LYS A 703 -14.35 32.40 -14.68
CA LYS A 703 -14.73 31.54 -15.81
C LYS A 703 -13.92 31.96 -17.03
N LYS A 704 -12.95 31.14 -17.46
CA LYS A 704 -12.10 31.42 -18.62
C LYS A 704 -12.83 31.15 -19.93
N ASP A 705 -13.60 30.07 -19.97
CA ASP A 705 -14.52 29.71 -21.05
C ASP A 705 -15.66 28.82 -20.50
N ASN A 706 -16.42 28.14 -21.36
CA ASN A 706 -17.56 27.33 -20.93
C ASN A 706 -17.18 26.12 -20.05
N SER A 707 -15.93 25.65 -20.10
CA SER A 707 -15.49 24.43 -19.40
C SER A 707 -14.27 24.62 -18.52
N LYS A 708 -13.71 25.83 -18.43
CA LYS A 708 -12.53 26.14 -17.60
C LYS A 708 -12.76 27.25 -16.60
N VAL A 709 -12.33 26.99 -15.37
CA VAL A 709 -12.40 27.94 -14.25
C VAL A 709 -11.02 28.09 -13.63
N ALA A 710 -10.52 29.32 -13.57
CA ALA A 710 -9.30 29.65 -12.86
C ALA A 710 -9.64 30.08 -11.43
N VAL A 711 -9.02 29.45 -10.44
CA VAL A 711 -9.19 29.76 -9.01
C VAL A 711 -7.88 30.29 -8.45
N THR A 712 -7.84 31.57 -8.13
CA THR A 712 -6.64 32.26 -7.65
C THR A 712 -6.82 32.74 -6.21
N PHE A 713 -5.83 32.55 -5.36
CA PHE A 713 -5.81 33.03 -3.96
C PHE A 713 -4.38 33.26 -3.48
N THR A 714 -4.20 33.93 -2.34
CA THR A 714 -2.88 34.16 -1.73
C THR A 714 -2.73 33.33 -0.46
N VAL A 715 -1.57 32.69 -0.33
CA VAL A 715 -1.14 31.99 0.89
C VAL A 715 0.07 32.70 1.47
N LYS A 716 0.03 32.99 2.76
CA LYS A 716 1.12 33.62 3.51
C LYS A 716 1.57 32.73 4.65
N ASN A 717 2.88 32.55 4.77
CA ASN A 717 3.47 31.96 5.97
C ASN A 717 3.51 33.02 7.08
N VAL A 718 2.61 32.89 8.06
CA VAL A 718 2.48 33.79 9.21
C VAL A 718 3.18 33.27 10.46
N GLY A 719 3.73 32.04 10.41
CA GLY A 719 4.53 31.49 11.49
C GLY A 719 5.98 31.98 11.48
N ASN A 720 6.84 31.28 12.21
CA ASN A 720 8.21 31.73 12.49
C ASN A 720 9.30 30.90 11.78
N ARG A 721 8.92 29.95 10.90
CA ARG A 721 9.84 29.04 10.21
C ARG A 721 9.46 28.88 8.75
N THR A 722 10.45 28.64 7.89
CA THR A 722 10.21 28.16 6.53
C THR A 722 9.55 26.79 6.60
N ALA A 723 8.45 26.62 5.87
CA ALA A 723 7.69 25.38 5.84
C ALA A 723 6.91 25.26 4.53
N ASP A 724 6.50 24.05 4.22
CA ASP A 724 5.63 23.76 3.08
C ASP A 724 4.17 23.68 3.56
N GLU A 725 3.25 24.16 2.72
CA GLU A 725 1.80 24.08 2.94
C GLU A 725 1.14 23.47 1.70
N VAL A 726 0.07 22.71 1.92
CA VAL A 726 -0.77 22.14 0.86
C VAL A 726 -2.09 22.89 0.83
N CYS A 727 -2.30 23.62 -0.26
CA CYS A 727 -3.55 24.33 -0.53
C CYS A 727 -4.52 23.34 -1.17
N GLN A 728 -5.68 23.12 -0.55
CA GLN A 728 -6.67 22.15 -1.03
C GLN A 728 -7.89 22.88 -1.57
N LEU A 729 -8.38 22.46 -2.73
CA LEU A 729 -9.54 23.02 -3.41
C LEU A 729 -10.63 21.95 -3.56
N TYR A 730 -11.79 22.25 -3.00
CA TYR A 730 -12.99 21.42 -3.10
C TYR A 730 -14.09 22.14 -3.88
N VAL A 731 -14.90 21.36 -4.58
CA VAL A 731 -16.11 21.82 -5.28
C VAL A 731 -17.35 21.24 -4.60
N HIS A 732 -18.37 22.07 -4.41
CA HIS A 732 -19.70 21.69 -3.95
C HIS A 732 -20.74 22.12 -4.99
N CYS A 733 -21.62 21.20 -5.40
CA CYS A 733 -22.78 21.53 -6.24
C CYS A 733 -24.01 21.72 -5.35
N ALA A 734 -24.50 22.95 -5.25
CA ALA A 734 -25.61 23.29 -4.35
C ALA A 734 -26.99 22.87 -4.88
N GLN A 735 -27.11 22.56 -6.17
CA GLN A 735 -28.38 22.42 -6.88
C GLN A 735 -28.64 21.02 -7.46
N SER A 736 -27.86 20.01 -7.05
CA SER A 736 -28.08 18.63 -7.49
C SER A 736 -29.40 18.07 -6.97
N ARG A 737 -30.17 17.42 -7.88
CA ARG A 737 -31.37 16.64 -7.53
C ARG A 737 -31.03 15.21 -7.10
N GLU A 738 -29.84 14.74 -7.46
CA GLU A 738 -29.34 13.43 -7.09
C GLU A 738 -28.49 13.49 -5.81
N PRO A 739 -28.44 12.40 -5.02
CA PRO A 739 -27.52 12.30 -3.89
C PRO A 739 -26.06 12.45 -4.35
N ILE A 740 -25.40 13.50 -3.89
CA ILE A 740 -23.99 13.76 -4.15
C ILE A 740 -23.23 14.01 -2.84
N PRO A 741 -21.91 13.75 -2.80
CA PRO A 741 -21.06 14.21 -1.71
C PRO A 741 -21.22 15.71 -1.47
N TYR A 742 -21.17 16.14 -0.21
CA TYR A 742 -21.24 17.57 0.11
C TYR A 742 -20.11 18.34 -0.59
N LYS A 743 -18.90 17.79 -0.61
CA LYS A 743 -17.77 18.42 -1.30
C LYS A 743 -16.86 17.34 -1.85
N GLU A 744 -16.09 17.72 -2.86
CA GLU A 744 -15.14 16.82 -3.50
C GLU A 744 -13.83 17.55 -3.79
N LEU A 745 -12.69 16.93 -3.49
CA LEU A 745 -11.38 17.45 -3.86
C LEU A 745 -11.25 17.44 -5.39
N LYS A 746 -10.99 18.60 -5.99
CA LYS A 746 -10.77 18.73 -7.44
C LYS A 746 -9.45 19.44 -7.79
N GLY A 747 -8.70 19.88 -6.79
CA GLY A 747 -7.41 20.52 -6.99
C GLY A 747 -6.59 20.63 -5.71
N TYR A 748 -5.27 20.66 -5.86
CA TYR A 748 -4.35 20.98 -4.78
C TYR A 748 -3.02 21.50 -5.32
N GLU A 749 -2.34 22.31 -4.51
CA GLU A 749 -0.99 22.80 -4.80
C GLU A 749 -0.14 22.86 -3.53
N LYS A 750 1.09 22.36 -3.59
CA LYS A 750 2.04 22.42 -2.47
C LYS A 750 3.04 23.55 -2.66
N VAL A 751 3.13 24.45 -1.68
CA VAL A 751 4.00 25.63 -1.75
C VAL A 751 4.96 25.68 -0.57
N ARG A 752 6.25 25.85 -0.88
CA ARG A 752 7.28 26.19 0.10
C ARG A 752 7.35 27.68 0.32
N LEU A 753 7.18 28.14 1.56
CA LEU A 753 7.20 29.57 1.91
C LEU A 753 8.19 29.85 3.04
N GLN A 754 9.06 30.84 2.83
CA GLN A 754 9.89 31.42 3.89
C GLN A 754 9.01 32.14 4.93
N ARG A 755 9.57 32.41 6.12
CA ARG A 755 8.88 33.20 7.16
C ARG A 755 8.42 34.54 6.59
N GLY A 756 7.12 34.82 6.68
CA GLY A 756 6.52 36.08 6.21
C GLY A 756 6.26 36.16 4.70
N GLU A 757 6.75 35.20 3.90
CA GLU A 757 6.53 35.14 2.45
C GLU A 757 5.05 34.96 2.14
N SER A 758 4.58 35.64 1.09
CA SER A 758 3.26 35.44 0.48
C SER A 758 3.42 34.99 -0.96
N ARG A 759 2.57 34.05 -1.39
CA ARG A 759 2.54 33.56 -2.77
C ARG A 759 1.11 33.50 -3.26
N GLN A 760 0.90 33.99 -4.47
CA GLN A 760 -0.34 33.77 -5.20
C GLN A 760 -0.31 32.36 -5.82
N VAL A 761 -1.38 31.61 -5.61
CA VAL A 761 -1.60 30.26 -6.13
C VAL A 761 -2.77 30.33 -7.10
N THR A 762 -2.65 29.66 -8.24
CA THR A 762 -3.74 29.48 -9.21
C THR A 762 -3.93 28.01 -9.49
N ILE A 763 -5.17 27.53 -9.37
CA ILE A 763 -5.57 26.17 -9.70
C ILE A 763 -6.60 26.25 -10.83
N GLU A 764 -6.31 25.58 -11.94
CA GLU A 764 -7.22 25.48 -13.08
C GLU A 764 -8.12 24.25 -12.92
N LEU A 765 -9.42 24.46 -13.06
CA LEU A 765 -10.45 23.43 -13.07
C LEU A 765 -11.01 23.28 -14.48
N ASP A 766 -11.16 22.05 -14.93
CA ASP A 766 -11.83 21.71 -16.19
C ASP A 766 -13.24 21.15 -15.93
N GLU A 767 -13.93 20.74 -17.00
CA GLU A 767 -15.27 20.16 -16.95
C GLU A 767 -15.40 19.00 -15.96
N SER A 768 -14.34 18.20 -15.79
CA SER A 768 -14.34 17.03 -14.89
C SER A 768 -14.46 17.43 -13.42
N ALA A 769 -14.07 18.65 -13.06
CA ALA A 769 -14.23 19.18 -11.71
C ALA A 769 -15.69 19.43 -11.33
N PHE A 770 -16.57 19.55 -12.32
CA PHE A 770 -17.99 19.89 -12.14
C PHE A 770 -18.94 18.77 -12.57
N SER A 771 -18.39 17.69 -13.13
CA SER A 771 -19.15 16.57 -13.66
C SER A 771 -19.44 15.49 -12.61
N HIS A 772 -20.58 14.82 -12.75
CA HIS A 772 -20.89 13.55 -12.10
C HIS A 772 -21.34 12.53 -13.14
N TYR A 773 -21.33 11.24 -12.79
CA TYR A 773 -21.75 10.18 -13.70
C TYR A 773 -23.27 10.00 -13.66
N ASP A 774 -23.90 10.20 -14.81
CA ASP A 774 -25.33 9.98 -15.00
C ASP A 774 -25.57 8.56 -15.52
N THR A 775 -26.31 7.77 -14.75
CA THR A 775 -26.60 6.36 -15.08
C THR A 775 -27.64 6.21 -16.18
N ASP A 776 -28.46 7.23 -16.44
CA ASP A 776 -29.46 7.18 -17.51
C ASP A 776 -28.82 7.36 -18.89
N SER A 777 -27.85 8.29 -19.01
CA SER A 777 -27.12 8.52 -20.26
C SER A 777 -25.74 7.84 -20.35
N HIS A 778 -25.33 7.08 -19.33
CA HIS A 778 -24.06 6.37 -19.23
C HIS A 778 -22.82 7.23 -19.56
N ARG A 779 -22.79 8.46 -19.02
CA ARG A 779 -21.68 9.41 -19.24
C ARG A 779 -21.58 10.42 -18.11
N PHE A 780 -20.42 11.07 -18.04
CA PHE A 780 -20.24 12.23 -17.16
C PHE A 780 -20.98 13.45 -17.74
N ILE A 781 -21.73 14.14 -16.88
CA ILE A 781 -22.45 15.37 -17.23
C ILE A 781 -22.17 16.48 -16.21
N VAL A 782 -22.19 17.73 -16.67
CA VAL A 782 -22.19 18.92 -15.81
C VAL A 782 -23.63 19.39 -15.63
N VAL A 783 -24.04 19.62 -14.38
CA VAL A 783 -25.36 20.17 -14.07
C VAL A 783 -25.29 21.70 -14.16
N PRO A 784 -26.05 22.36 -15.05
CA PRO A 784 -26.11 23.81 -15.06
C PRO A 784 -26.59 24.33 -13.71
N GLY A 785 -25.88 25.30 -13.13
CA GLY A 785 -26.23 25.82 -11.82
C GLY A 785 -25.11 26.50 -11.07
N GLU A 786 -25.39 26.80 -9.81
CA GLU A 786 -24.45 27.41 -8.87
C GLU A 786 -23.57 26.35 -8.20
N TYR A 787 -22.26 26.56 -8.29
CA TYR A 787 -21.24 25.79 -7.60
C TYR A 787 -20.51 26.65 -6.57
N GLU A 788 -20.15 26.06 -5.44
CA GLU A 788 -19.24 26.68 -4.47
C GLU A 788 -17.82 26.13 -4.63
N ILE A 789 -16.87 27.04 -4.71
CA ILE A 789 -15.43 26.78 -4.66
C ILE A 789 -14.96 27.01 -3.22
N LEU A 790 -14.40 25.99 -2.60
CA LEU A 790 -13.96 25.98 -1.22
C LEU A 790 -12.45 25.74 -1.16
N VAL A 791 -11.70 26.62 -0.50
CA VAL A 791 -10.24 26.52 -0.39
C VAL A 791 -9.79 26.59 1.06
N GLY A 792 -8.84 25.73 1.43
CA GLY A 792 -8.22 25.77 2.76
C GLY A 792 -7.14 24.73 2.99
N THR A 793 -6.93 24.37 4.25
CA THR A 793 -5.78 23.58 4.73
C THR A 793 -6.09 22.10 4.91
N SER A 794 -7.37 21.74 4.99
CA SER A 794 -7.90 20.38 5.14
C SER A 794 -9.38 20.34 4.77
N SER A 795 -9.95 19.14 4.62
CA SER A 795 -11.40 18.99 4.41
C SER A 795 -12.28 19.56 5.53
N ALA A 796 -11.72 19.79 6.74
CA ALA A 796 -12.44 20.39 7.86
C ALA A 796 -12.18 21.89 8.05
N ASP A 797 -11.19 22.47 7.36
CA ASP A 797 -10.80 23.87 7.48
C ASP A 797 -10.69 24.51 6.09
N LEU A 798 -11.83 25.03 5.63
CA LEU A 798 -12.04 25.66 4.32
C LEU A 798 -12.41 27.13 4.50
N SER A 799 -11.38 27.93 4.78
CA SER A 799 -11.51 29.34 5.19
C SER A 799 -11.93 30.27 4.05
N LEU A 800 -11.68 29.91 2.78
CA LEU A 800 -12.07 30.71 1.62
C LEU A 800 -13.22 30.04 0.87
N ARG A 801 -14.21 30.84 0.47
CA ARG A 801 -15.38 30.40 -0.29
C ARG A 801 -15.76 31.41 -1.36
N ALA A 802 -16.12 30.94 -2.54
CA ALA A 802 -16.66 31.75 -3.62
C ALA A 802 -17.68 30.94 -4.42
N LYS A 803 -18.61 31.64 -5.08
CA LYS A 803 -19.64 31.04 -5.93
C LYS A 803 -19.34 31.28 -7.40
N ILE A 804 -19.70 30.33 -8.24
CA ILE A 804 -19.65 30.46 -9.70
C ILE A 804 -20.87 29.78 -10.31
N ASN A 805 -21.41 30.38 -11.37
CA ASN A 805 -22.47 29.79 -12.19
C ASN A 805 -21.86 29.23 -13.47
N LEU A 806 -22.16 27.96 -13.77
CA LEU A 806 -21.69 27.30 -14.98
C LEU A 806 -22.76 27.18 -16.06
#